data_AF-A0A2E7WW25-F1
#
_entry.id   AF-A0A2E7WW25-F1
#
_cell.length_a   1.000
_cell.length_b   1.000
_cell.length_c   1.000
_cell.angle_alpha   90.00
_cell.angle_beta   90.00
_cell.angle_gamma   90.00
#
_symmetry.space_group_name_H-M   'P 1'
#
loop_
_entity.id
_entity.type
_entity.pdbx_description
1 polymer ?
#
loop_
_entity_poly.entity_id
_entity_poly.type
_entity_poly.pdbx_seq_one_letter_code
_entity_poly.pdbx_strand_id
1 'polypeptide(L)'
;MEIRLMRAVLTLLLLLLSCIGSAGAFGHGIEKARSLVALCYHDIRDDVIGRSDQDTMAVSTRHLAEHFEWLRVNGYTPVTLDQVLESQSGGLLPEKPVLLTFDDGYASFYHEIFPLLRRFNYPAVMALVGRWLEAEPGSQVIYGNSALKDREYFLDASQIKEMAGSGLVEFASHTYDLHHGVIGNPQQNLQPAAVTRMYLNGEKRYETDQEYRRRIRSDLKRNDTLLEKLADRKPRTLVWPYGQWSIEAEEIARELGYEFFLTLDDFPHLADNTGRIGRSLIERNPAVEDIKYGLEHLNDVEPVRAAHIDLDYVYDENKEQQRKNLDRLLDRIKAMRINTVFLQAFSDFDGDGNANALYFPNPALPVRDDLFSRVSWQLEKRAGVTVYAWMPVAAFDVKSEYFAKHGVRRSGAQGIVPATVDYRRLSIFDSESVKLISSIYDSLGKYAHFDGVLYHDDAYFSDYEDLHPEAVKYYKSRGLDFSSLIEVHSDQSLMRRWTDLKIDAWHEFTDKMTKHLRYFRPTIRTARNIYAAVVLNTDSENWFAQSLDGALERYDYVAVMAMPYMENAPDPDKWLAKLHTAVRARLGNTDKVIFELQAKDWRNQVNIPTETLVKQFRYFFAQGSMNVAYYPDDFLANHPELEILIPGFSLETYPYRKQ
;
A
#
# COMPACT_ATOMS: atom_id res chain seq x y z
N MET A 1 29.42 -27.04 56.63
CA MET A 1 29.81 -25.88 55.78
C MET A 1 28.91 -25.75 54.55
N GLU A 2 28.38 -26.87 54.02
CA GLU A 2 27.54 -26.89 52.81
C GLU A 2 26.16 -26.25 52.94
N ILE A 3 25.50 -26.33 54.11
CA ILE A 3 24.14 -25.77 54.29
C ILE A 3 24.13 -24.22 54.28
N ARG A 4 25.23 -23.58 54.69
CA ARG A 4 25.36 -22.11 54.66
C ARG A 4 25.63 -21.58 53.24
N LEU A 5 26.38 -22.34 52.43
CA LEU A 5 26.65 -21.99 51.04
C LEU A 5 25.38 -22.09 50.18
N MET A 6 24.56 -23.12 50.42
CA MET A 6 23.30 -23.32 49.70
C MET A 6 22.26 -22.24 50.00
N ARG A 7 22.19 -21.74 51.24
CA ARG A 7 21.33 -20.60 51.60
C ARG A 7 21.80 -19.28 51.00
N ALA A 8 23.11 -19.05 50.91
CA ALA A 8 23.65 -17.84 50.28
C ALA A 8 23.36 -17.80 48.77
N VAL A 9 23.49 -18.94 48.08
CA VAL A 9 23.16 -19.07 46.65
C VAL A 9 21.67 -18.89 46.38
N LEU A 10 20.80 -19.48 47.21
CA LEU A 10 19.34 -19.32 47.07
C LEU A 10 18.89 -17.87 47.28
N THR A 11 19.51 -17.16 48.24
CA THR A 11 19.18 -15.75 48.53
C THR A 11 19.66 -14.83 47.41
N LEU A 12 20.81 -15.13 46.80
CA LEU A 12 21.32 -14.38 45.63
C LEU A 12 20.44 -14.61 44.38
N LEU A 13 19.95 -15.83 44.17
CA LEU A 13 19.01 -16.17 43.09
C LEU A 13 17.66 -15.47 43.26
N LEU A 14 17.13 -15.40 44.49
CA LEU A 14 15.89 -14.69 44.80
C LEU A 14 16.02 -13.16 44.62
N LEU A 15 17.16 -12.58 44.96
CA LEU A 15 17.45 -11.16 44.70
C LEU A 15 17.59 -10.87 43.19
N LEU A 16 18.26 -11.75 42.43
CA LEU A 16 18.34 -11.64 40.96
C LEU A 16 16.97 -11.78 40.29
N LEU A 17 16.10 -12.69 40.76
CA LEU A 17 14.73 -12.83 40.28
C LEU A 17 13.85 -11.60 40.61
N SER A 18 14.09 -10.93 41.74
CA SER A 18 13.38 -9.69 42.10
C SER A 18 13.80 -8.47 41.25
N CYS A 19 15.06 -8.42 40.78
CA CYS A 19 15.54 -7.39 39.85
C CYS A 19 15.11 -7.65 38.39
N ILE A 20 14.89 -8.91 37.99
CA ILE A 20 14.37 -9.24 36.66
C ILE A 20 12.86 -8.96 36.56
N GLY A 21 12.11 -9.15 37.66
CA GLY A 21 10.68 -8.84 37.74
C GLY A 21 10.33 -7.35 37.71
N SER A 22 11.30 -6.45 37.92
CA SER A 22 11.10 -4.99 37.89
C SER A 22 11.60 -4.33 36.60
N ALA A 23 12.35 -5.04 35.75
CA ALA A 23 12.71 -4.57 34.41
C ALA A 23 11.54 -4.69 33.40
N GLY A 24 10.64 -5.66 33.58
CA GLY A 24 9.47 -5.86 32.72
C GLY A 24 8.36 -4.81 32.91
N ALA A 25 8.27 -4.20 34.11
CA ALA A 25 7.27 -3.16 34.40
C ALA A 25 7.69 -1.77 33.88
N PHE A 26 8.99 -1.52 33.71
CA PHE A 26 9.49 -0.29 33.07
C PHE A 26 9.44 -0.36 31.54
N GLY A 27 9.43 -1.56 30.93
CA GLY A 27 9.27 -1.74 29.49
C GLY A 27 7.85 -1.51 28.97
N HIS A 28 6.82 -1.96 29.73
CA HIS A 28 5.41 -1.78 29.36
C HIS A 28 4.89 -0.33 29.53
N GLY A 29 5.57 0.50 30.33
CA GLY A 29 5.24 1.93 30.47
C GLY A 29 5.78 2.80 29.32
N ILE A 30 6.81 2.34 28.61
CA ILE A 30 7.46 3.10 27.53
C ILE A 30 6.72 2.91 26.19
N GLU A 31 6.11 1.76 25.94
CA GLU A 31 5.34 1.50 24.70
C GLU A 31 4.05 2.34 24.60
N LYS A 32 3.42 2.67 25.74
CA LYS A 32 2.19 3.48 25.75
C LYS A 32 2.44 4.98 25.55
N ALA A 33 3.70 5.43 25.58
CA ALA A 33 4.09 6.83 25.58
C ALA A 33 4.36 7.43 24.18
N ARG A 34 3.89 6.81 23.09
CA ARG A 34 4.30 7.20 21.71
C ARG A 34 3.22 7.28 20.64
N SER A 35 1.92 7.13 20.92
CA SER A 35 0.90 7.37 19.89
C SER A 35 0.38 8.81 19.98
N LEU A 36 1.02 9.72 19.24
CA LEU A 36 0.36 10.98 18.84
C LEU A 36 -0.92 10.61 18.10
N VAL A 37 -1.98 11.39 18.26
CA VAL A 37 -3.11 11.37 17.33
C VAL A 37 -3.00 12.63 16.51
N ALA A 38 -3.11 12.59 15.19
CA ALA A 38 -3.19 13.80 14.39
C ALA A 38 -4.53 13.86 13.66
N LEU A 39 -5.26 14.95 13.84
CA LEU A 39 -6.58 15.15 13.22
C LEU A 39 -6.47 16.16 12.08
N CYS A 40 -7.06 15.85 10.93
CA CYS A 40 -7.07 16.70 9.74
C CYS A 40 -8.49 17.22 9.49
N TYR A 41 -8.66 18.52 9.66
CA TYR A 41 -9.87 19.28 9.36
C TYR A 41 -9.67 20.14 8.10
N HIS A 42 -10.76 20.55 7.47
CA HIS A 42 -10.74 21.47 6.32
C HIS A 42 -11.63 22.69 6.62
N ASP A 43 -12.79 22.77 5.96
CA ASP A 43 -13.70 23.91 6.07
C ASP A 43 -14.65 23.77 7.26
N ILE A 44 -14.95 24.90 7.91
CA ILE A 44 -15.91 25.00 9.00
C ILE A 44 -17.03 25.95 8.62
N ARG A 45 -18.26 25.44 8.56
CA ARG A 45 -19.44 26.23 8.13
C ARG A 45 -20.68 25.91 8.97
N ASP A 46 -21.51 26.90 9.24
CA ASP A 46 -22.74 26.69 10.02
C ASP A 46 -23.91 26.12 9.20
N ASP A 47 -23.80 26.11 7.86
CA ASP A 47 -24.84 25.63 6.95
C ASP A 47 -24.70 24.16 6.53
N VAL A 48 -23.85 23.40 7.23
CA VAL A 48 -23.54 21.99 6.87
C VAL A 48 -24.77 21.09 7.02
N ILE A 49 -25.15 20.40 5.93
CA ILE A 49 -26.34 19.53 5.86
C ILE A 49 -26.01 18.09 6.29
N GLY A 50 -25.42 17.94 7.48
CA GLY A 50 -25.05 16.64 8.05
C GLY A 50 -24.22 15.77 7.07
N ARG A 51 -24.51 14.45 7.02
CA ARG A 51 -23.81 13.51 6.11
C ARG A 51 -24.17 13.66 4.63
N SER A 52 -25.10 14.54 4.29
CA SER A 52 -25.60 14.78 2.93
C SER A 52 -25.05 16.06 2.30
N ASP A 53 -24.18 16.79 3.01
CA ASP A 53 -23.48 17.94 2.44
C ASP A 53 -22.68 17.54 1.19
N GLN A 54 -22.63 18.43 0.20
CA GLN A 54 -21.85 18.19 -1.00
C GLN A 54 -20.35 18.29 -0.72
N ASP A 55 -19.97 19.15 0.22
CA ASP A 55 -18.62 19.22 0.73
C ASP A 55 -18.46 18.23 1.88
N THR A 56 -17.97 17.03 1.54
CA THR A 56 -17.77 15.97 2.52
C THR A 56 -16.66 16.29 3.52
N MET A 57 -15.83 17.33 3.31
CA MET A 57 -14.80 17.73 4.27
C MET A 57 -15.28 18.83 5.24
N ALA A 58 -16.48 19.37 5.04
CA ALA A 58 -17.01 20.43 5.89
C ALA A 58 -17.50 19.88 7.25
N VAL A 59 -17.18 20.61 8.32
CA VAL A 59 -17.65 20.35 9.68
C VAL A 59 -18.38 21.58 10.21
N SER A 60 -19.46 21.39 10.98
CA SER A 60 -20.15 22.52 11.59
C SER A 60 -19.36 23.11 12.75
N THR A 61 -19.44 24.43 12.96
CA THR A 61 -18.81 25.10 14.11
C THR A 61 -19.24 24.46 15.44
N ARG A 62 -20.52 24.06 15.54
CA ARG A 62 -21.03 23.30 16.68
C ARG A 62 -20.29 21.99 16.90
N HIS A 63 -20.17 21.14 15.88
CA HIS A 63 -19.45 19.86 16.02
C HIS A 63 -17.97 20.08 16.33
N LEU A 64 -17.31 21.06 15.71
CA LEU A 64 -15.92 21.37 16.05
C LEU A 64 -15.77 21.74 17.53
N ALA A 65 -16.65 22.59 18.07
CA ALA A 65 -16.63 22.96 19.48
C ALA A 65 -16.88 21.74 20.39
N GLU A 66 -17.78 20.84 19.99
CA GLU A 66 -18.03 19.56 20.68
C GLU A 66 -16.80 18.64 20.63
N HIS A 67 -16.08 18.59 19.50
CA HIS A 67 -14.83 17.83 19.38
C HIS A 67 -13.75 18.37 20.33
N PHE A 68 -13.54 19.69 20.37
CA PHE A 68 -12.55 20.32 21.26
C PHE A 68 -12.88 20.08 22.73
N GLU A 69 -14.15 20.25 23.10
CA GLU A 69 -14.60 19.96 24.45
C GLU A 69 -14.44 18.48 24.80
N TRP A 70 -14.77 17.59 23.86
CA TRP A 70 -14.59 16.15 24.05
C TRP A 70 -13.12 15.76 24.27
N LEU A 71 -12.20 16.30 23.46
CA LEU A 71 -10.76 16.09 23.63
C LEU A 71 -10.33 16.50 25.04
N ARG A 72 -10.76 17.70 25.50
CA ARG A 72 -10.48 18.23 26.83
C ARG A 72 -10.97 17.31 27.95
N VAL A 73 -12.24 16.91 27.91
CA VAL A 73 -12.84 16.11 29.00
C VAL A 73 -12.36 14.65 29.01
N ASN A 74 -11.81 14.14 27.91
CA ASN A 74 -11.24 12.79 27.81
C ASN A 74 -9.71 12.74 27.97
N GLY A 75 -9.10 13.87 28.32
CA GLY A 75 -7.67 13.97 28.64
C GLY A 75 -6.75 13.97 27.43
N TYR A 76 -7.25 14.26 26.23
CA TYR A 76 -6.40 14.53 25.07
C TYR A 76 -5.79 15.92 25.19
N THR A 77 -4.48 16.02 24.97
CA THR A 77 -3.73 17.26 25.12
C THR A 77 -3.23 17.74 23.76
N PRO A 78 -3.77 18.84 23.21
CA PRO A 78 -3.26 19.43 21.99
C PRO A 78 -1.78 19.86 22.12
N VAL A 79 -0.94 19.46 21.17
CA VAL A 79 0.52 19.70 21.18
C VAL A 79 1.00 20.48 19.96
N THR A 80 2.11 21.20 20.12
CA THR A 80 2.82 21.87 19.01
C THR A 80 3.76 20.90 18.28
N LEU A 81 4.17 21.27 17.06
CA LEU A 81 5.22 20.53 16.34
C LEU A 81 6.59 20.63 17.03
N ASP A 82 6.86 21.69 17.80
CA ASP A 82 8.07 21.78 18.63
C ASP A 82 8.08 20.69 19.73
N GLN A 83 6.94 20.47 20.41
CA GLN A 83 6.82 19.40 21.40
C GLN A 83 6.97 18.02 20.74
N VAL A 84 6.41 17.85 19.54
CA VAL A 84 6.60 16.64 18.74
C VAL A 84 8.08 16.43 18.39
N LEU A 85 8.79 17.46 17.92
CA LEU A 85 10.23 17.38 17.63
C LEU A 85 11.05 17.04 18.88
N GLU A 86 10.78 17.72 19.99
CA GLU A 86 11.48 17.49 21.26
C GLU A 86 11.32 16.05 21.73
N SER A 87 10.14 15.46 21.52
CA SER A 87 9.86 14.07 21.89
C SER A 87 10.70 13.05 21.11
N GLN A 88 11.05 13.35 19.86
CA GLN A 88 11.93 12.51 19.04
C GLN A 88 13.37 12.50 19.58
N SER A 89 13.76 13.53 20.34
CA SER A 89 15.09 13.68 20.96
C SER A 89 15.13 13.22 22.43
N GLY A 90 14.08 12.54 22.91
CA GLY A 90 13.98 12.02 24.28
C GLY A 90 13.14 12.88 25.23
N GLY A 91 12.52 13.97 24.74
CA GLY A 91 11.47 14.67 25.47
C GLY A 91 10.23 13.81 25.68
N LEU A 92 9.38 14.18 26.64
CA LEU A 92 8.11 13.49 26.89
C LEU A 92 6.96 14.34 26.35
N LEU A 93 6.10 13.71 25.54
CA LEU A 93 4.79 14.29 25.24
C LEU A 93 3.84 14.12 26.43
N PRO A 94 2.82 15.00 26.55
CA PRO A 94 1.75 14.78 27.52
C PRO A 94 0.99 13.47 27.24
N GLU A 95 0.23 12.99 28.22
CA GLU A 95 -0.67 11.86 27.98
C GLU A 95 -1.70 12.21 26.89
N LYS A 96 -1.95 11.22 26.01
CA LYS A 96 -2.85 11.34 24.85
C LYS A 96 -2.58 12.62 24.03
N PRO A 97 -1.37 12.80 23.50
CA PRO A 97 -1.05 13.99 22.74
C PRO A 97 -1.87 14.00 21.43
N VAL A 98 -2.42 15.15 21.07
CA VAL A 98 -3.15 15.33 19.80
C VAL A 98 -2.60 16.51 19.01
N LEU A 99 -2.30 16.31 17.73
CA LEU A 99 -1.94 17.37 16.80
C LEU A 99 -3.19 17.78 16.02
N LEU A 100 -3.60 19.04 16.17
CA LEU A 100 -4.73 19.60 15.43
C LEU A 100 -4.19 20.23 14.14
N THR A 101 -4.64 19.74 12.99
CA THR A 101 -4.21 20.22 11.68
C THR A 101 -5.42 20.62 10.84
N PHE A 102 -5.24 21.70 10.08
CA PHE A 102 -6.26 22.28 9.23
C PHE A 102 -5.63 22.57 7.86
N ASP A 103 -6.33 22.20 6.79
CA ASP A 103 -5.80 22.26 5.43
C ASP A 103 -6.49 23.36 4.60
N ASP A 104 -6.01 23.57 3.37
CA ASP A 104 -6.56 24.45 2.32
C ASP A 104 -6.49 25.98 2.52
N GLY A 105 -6.36 26.48 3.74
CA GLY A 105 -6.28 27.92 3.99
C GLY A 105 -7.62 28.64 3.92
N TYR A 106 -8.71 27.99 4.31
CA TYR A 106 -10.04 28.61 4.37
C TYR A 106 -10.12 29.76 5.36
N ALA A 107 -10.86 30.82 5.00
CA ALA A 107 -11.12 31.97 5.87
C ALA A 107 -11.88 31.58 7.15
N SER A 108 -12.65 30.49 7.11
CA SER A 108 -13.31 29.90 8.29
C SER A 108 -12.30 29.51 9.39
N PHE A 109 -11.04 29.24 9.06
CA PHE A 109 -9.99 29.07 10.06
C PHE A 109 -9.80 30.31 10.94
N TYR A 110 -9.85 31.50 10.34
CA TYR A 110 -9.73 32.75 11.10
C TYR A 110 -11.03 33.12 11.84
N HIS A 111 -12.19 32.92 11.21
CA HIS A 111 -13.47 33.36 11.75
C HIS A 111 -14.06 32.41 12.81
N GLU A 112 -13.94 31.11 12.61
CA GLU A 112 -14.58 30.09 13.45
C GLU A 112 -13.58 29.34 14.33
N ILE A 113 -12.44 28.92 13.76
CA ILE A 113 -11.47 28.05 14.45
C ILE A 113 -10.58 28.84 15.41
N PHE A 114 -9.96 29.93 14.95
CA PHE A 114 -8.99 30.70 15.73
C PHE A 114 -9.57 31.27 17.05
N PRO A 115 -10.83 31.76 17.13
CA PRO A 115 -11.45 32.11 18.39
C PRO A 115 -11.57 30.93 19.37
N LEU A 116 -11.88 29.72 18.87
CA LEU A 116 -11.91 28.51 19.68
C LEU A 116 -10.50 28.13 20.15
N LEU A 117 -9.49 28.16 19.27
CA LEU A 117 -8.09 27.93 19.66
C LEU A 117 -7.65 28.86 20.79
N ARG A 118 -7.98 30.16 20.72
CA ARG A 118 -7.71 31.12 21.81
C ARG A 118 -8.48 30.79 23.08
N ARG A 119 -9.76 30.41 22.96
CA ARG A 119 -10.61 30.09 24.11
C ARG A 119 -10.12 28.86 24.88
N PHE A 120 -9.64 27.85 24.17
CA PHE A 120 -9.15 26.59 24.73
C PHE A 120 -7.62 26.60 24.97
N ASN A 121 -6.91 27.60 24.45
CA ASN A 121 -5.45 27.66 24.39
C ASN A 121 -4.84 26.43 23.70
N TYR A 122 -5.41 26.06 22.55
CA TYR A 122 -5.00 24.91 21.75
C TYR A 122 -4.06 25.34 20.64
N PRO A 123 -2.87 24.72 20.50
CA PRO A 123 -2.05 24.88 19.32
C PRO A 123 -2.65 24.16 18.10
N ALA A 124 -2.35 24.67 16.90
CA ALA A 124 -2.76 24.06 15.65
C ALA A 124 -1.75 24.31 14.52
N VAL A 125 -1.82 23.48 13.48
CA VAL A 125 -1.10 23.65 12.21
C VAL A 125 -2.11 24.03 11.13
N MET A 126 -1.81 25.07 10.34
CA MET A 126 -2.62 25.54 9.22
C MET A 126 -1.83 25.43 7.91
N ALA A 127 -2.24 24.55 7.01
CA ALA A 127 -1.58 24.31 5.73
C ALA A 127 -2.13 25.21 4.63
N LEU A 128 -1.26 25.93 3.93
CA LEU A 128 -1.64 26.98 2.98
C LEU A 128 -1.25 26.64 1.54
N VAL A 129 -2.23 26.73 0.62
CA VAL A 129 -2.01 26.61 -0.83
C VAL A 129 -1.71 27.99 -1.42
N GLY A 130 -0.47 28.21 -1.86
CA GLY A 130 0.00 29.55 -2.24
C GLY A 130 -0.79 30.23 -3.35
N ARG A 131 -1.14 29.50 -4.41
CA ARG A 131 -1.89 30.05 -5.55
C ARG A 131 -3.26 30.58 -5.16
N TRP A 132 -3.93 29.96 -4.19
CA TRP A 132 -5.25 30.40 -3.74
C TRP A 132 -5.17 31.70 -2.94
N LEU A 133 -4.06 31.93 -2.23
CA LEU A 133 -3.81 33.15 -1.48
C LEU A 133 -3.42 34.34 -2.36
N GLU A 134 -2.76 34.11 -3.50
CA GLU A 134 -2.32 35.16 -4.43
C GLU A 134 -3.40 35.65 -5.40
N ALA A 135 -4.58 35.03 -5.43
CA ALA A 135 -5.68 35.55 -6.24
C ALA A 135 -6.14 36.94 -5.75
N GLU A 136 -6.50 37.81 -6.70
CA GLU A 136 -6.86 39.20 -6.42
C GLU A 136 -8.18 39.28 -5.62
N PRO A 137 -8.33 40.25 -4.70
CA PRO A 137 -9.60 40.48 -4.00
C PRO A 137 -10.78 40.66 -4.97
N GLY A 138 -11.91 40.03 -4.66
CA GLY A 138 -13.10 40.01 -5.53
C GLY A 138 -12.99 39.15 -6.79
N SER A 139 -11.91 38.38 -6.97
CA SER A 139 -11.77 37.40 -8.04
C SER A 139 -12.17 35.99 -7.59
N GLN A 140 -12.15 35.04 -8.54
CA GLN A 140 -12.42 33.63 -8.25
C GLN A 140 -11.13 32.80 -8.28
N VAL A 141 -11.06 31.85 -7.35
CA VAL A 141 -10.02 30.84 -7.24
C VAL A 141 -10.53 29.53 -7.86
N ILE A 142 -9.70 28.93 -8.71
CA ILE A 142 -9.93 27.57 -9.19
C ILE A 142 -9.53 26.60 -8.06
N TYR A 143 -10.54 26.02 -7.41
CA TYR A 143 -10.38 25.02 -6.37
C TYR A 143 -10.34 23.61 -6.99
N GLY A 144 -9.25 22.89 -6.71
CA GLY A 144 -8.95 21.61 -7.34
C GLY A 144 -8.82 21.75 -8.85
N ASN A 145 -9.70 21.07 -9.61
CA ASN A 145 -9.62 21.03 -11.07
C ASN A 145 -10.56 22.01 -11.80
N SER A 146 -11.67 22.40 -11.17
CA SER A 146 -12.73 23.15 -11.89
C SER A 146 -13.72 23.89 -11.00
N ALA A 147 -13.78 23.60 -9.70
CA ALA A 147 -14.67 24.34 -8.81
C ALA A 147 -14.18 25.78 -8.68
N LEU A 148 -15.10 26.73 -8.59
CA LEU A 148 -14.79 28.13 -8.38
C LEU A 148 -15.23 28.53 -6.99
N LYS A 149 -14.30 29.07 -6.21
CA LYS A 149 -14.58 29.70 -4.91
C LYS A 149 -14.19 31.17 -5.00
N ASP A 150 -14.94 32.04 -4.33
CA ASP A 150 -14.56 33.45 -4.24
C ASP A 150 -13.21 33.58 -3.51
N ARG A 151 -12.41 34.58 -3.82
CA ARG A 151 -11.10 34.78 -3.15
C ARG A 151 -11.27 34.85 -1.63
N GLU A 152 -12.36 35.43 -1.16
CA GLU A 152 -12.71 35.63 0.25
C GLU A 152 -13.04 34.32 0.99
N TYR A 153 -13.18 33.19 0.27
CA TYR A 153 -13.23 31.87 0.91
C TYR A 153 -11.89 31.47 1.55
N PHE A 154 -10.79 32.12 1.19
CA PHE A 154 -9.45 31.81 1.69
C PHE A 154 -8.88 32.96 2.53
N LEU A 155 -7.95 32.62 3.41
CA LEU A 155 -7.27 33.57 4.29
C LEU A 155 -6.63 34.72 3.52
N ASP A 156 -6.61 35.90 4.12
CA ASP A 156 -5.84 37.05 3.64
C ASP A 156 -4.54 37.25 4.44
N ALA A 157 -3.67 38.12 3.92
CA ALA A 157 -2.37 38.39 4.54
C ALA A 157 -2.45 38.98 5.96
N SER A 158 -3.49 39.77 6.25
CA SER A 158 -3.67 40.38 7.57
C SER A 158 -4.10 39.34 8.60
N GLN A 159 -4.99 38.43 8.21
CA GLN A 159 -5.44 37.32 9.04
C GLN A 159 -4.28 36.36 9.36
N ILE A 160 -3.48 35.99 8.35
CA ILE A 160 -2.31 35.12 8.52
C ILE A 160 -1.31 35.77 9.49
N LYS A 161 -1.02 37.06 9.31
CA LYS A 161 -0.07 37.79 10.16
C LYS A 161 -0.53 37.89 11.62
N GLU A 162 -1.82 38.16 11.85
CA GLU A 162 -2.38 38.18 13.20
C GLU A 162 -2.22 36.81 13.89
N MET A 163 -2.60 35.73 13.20
CA MET A 163 -2.52 34.38 13.75
C MET A 163 -1.08 33.93 13.97
N ALA A 164 -0.15 34.28 13.10
CA ALA A 164 1.29 34.00 13.26
C ALA A 164 1.86 34.65 14.53
N GLY A 165 1.38 35.86 14.87
CA GLY A 165 1.78 36.58 16.08
C GLY A 165 1.18 36.03 17.38
N SER A 166 0.21 35.11 17.30
CA SER A 166 -0.51 34.60 18.48
C SER A 166 0.27 33.58 19.31
N GLY A 167 1.24 32.89 18.69
CA GLY A 167 1.92 31.74 19.28
C GLY A 167 1.10 30.43 19.32
N LEU A 168 -0.14 30.43 18.80
CA LEU A 168 -1.00 29.25 18.74
C LEU A 168 -0.97 28.52 17.40
N VAL A 169 -0.65 29.21 16.30
CA VAL A 169 -0.77 28.67 14.94
C VAL A 169 0.60 28.56 14.28
N GLU A 170 0.95 27.36 13.84
CA GLU A 170 2.06 27.14 12.92
C GLU A 170 1.53 27.08 11.48
N PHE A 171 2.13 27.85 10.57
CA PHE A 171 1.79 27.79 9.15
C PHE A 171 2.66 26.80 8.40
N ALA A 172 2.02 25.85 7.72
CA ALA A 172 2.64 24.84 6.89
C ALA A 172 2.42 25.13 5.40
N SER A 173 3.32 24.61 4.58
CA SER A 173 3.14 24.60 3.13
C SER A 173 2.14 23.51 2.75
N HIS A 174 1.16 23.86 1.92
CA HIS A 174 0.32 22.90 1.21
C HIS A 174 0.57 22.96 -0.29
N THR A 175 1.84 23.18 -0.66
CA THR A 175 2.32 23.47 -2.03
C THR A 175 1.86 24.83 -2.56
N TYR A 176 2.49 25.32 -3.63
CA TYR A 176 2.06 26.56 -4.27
C TYR A 176 0.87 26.28 -5.20
N ASP A 177 1.02 25.33 -6.13
CA ASP A 177 0.05 25.00 -7.18
C ASP A 177 0.10 23.52 -7.56
N LEU A 178 0.27 22.63 -6.57
CA LEU A 178 0.18 21.17 -6.78
C LEU A 178 -1.11 20.58 -6.19
N HIS A 179 -2.00 21.41 -5.63
CA HIS A 179 -3.31 20.99 -5.12
C HIS A 179 -4.37 20.86 -6.23
N HIS A 180 -4.04 20.10 -7.28
CA HIS A 180 -4.95 19.79 -8.38
C HIS A 180 -4.54 18.48 -9.07
N GLY A 181 -5.40 18.01 -9.96
CA GLY A 181 -5.11 16.89 -10.84
C GLY A 181 -4.34 17.35 -12.08
N VAL A 182 -3.37 16.56 -12.50
CA VAL A 182 -2.63 16.72 -13.76
C VAL A 182 -2.91 15.53 -14.65
N ILE A 183 -2.84 15.73 -15.96
CA ILE A 183 -2.97 14.64 -16.94
C ILE A 183 -1.83 13.65 -16.68
N GLY A 184 -2.14 12.46 -16.18
CA GLY A 184 -1.18 11.45 -15.76
C GLY A 184 -0.93 10.35 -16.78
N ASN A 185 -1.70 10.28 -17.86
CA ASN A 185 -1.56 9.26 -18.91
C ASN A 185 -2.18 9.72 -20.25
N PRO A 186 -1.93 9.01 -21.38
CA PRO A 186 -2.46 9.39 -22.69
C PRO A 186 -3.99 9.46 -22.78
N GLN A 187 -4.69 8.78 -21.89
CA GLN A 187 -6.16 8.74 -21.85
C GLN A 187 -6.76 9.82 -20.96
N GLN A 188 -5.93 10.76 -20.51
CA GLN A 188 -6.33 11.99 -19.83
C GLN A 188 -6.91 11.81 -18.44
N ASN A 189 -6.49 10.77 -17.71
CA ASN A 189 -6.81 10.69 -16.30
C ASN A 189 -6.11 11.82 -15.53
N LEU A 190 -6.88 12.57 -14.75
CA LEU A 190 -6.36 13.58 -13.82
C LEU A 190 -5.92 12.88 -12.53
N GLN A 191 -4.64 12.98 -12.19
CA GLN A 191 -4.00 12.36 -11.03
C GLN A 191 -3.25 13.42 -10.20
N PRO A 192 -2.99 13.20 -8.89
CA PRO A 192 -2.41 14.21 -8.01
C PRO A 192 -1.07 14.78 -8.51
N ALA A 193 -0.98 16.11 -8.65
CA ALA A 193 0.14 16.77 -9.30
C ALA A 193 1.50 16.50 -8.64
N ALA A 194 1.52 16.37 -7.31
CA ALA A 194 2.75 16.26 -6.52
C ALA A 194 3.50 14.93 -6.72
N VAL A 195 2.82 13.87 -7.18
CA VAL A 195 3.38 12.50 -7.26
C VAL A 195 3.27 11.87 -8.65
N THR A 196 2.74 12.62 -9.61
CA THR A 196 2.45 12.15 -10.97
C THR A 196 3.45 12.75 -11.96
N ARG A 197 4.02 11.90 -12.83
CA ARG A 197 4.67 12.35 -14.06
C ARG A 197 3.59 12.78 -15.02
N MET A 198 3.61 14.03 -15.47
CA MET A 198 2.59 14.51 -16.40
C MET A 198 2.71 13.82 -17.76
N TYR A 199 1.60 13.49 -18.39
CA TYR A 199 1.58 13.20 -19.82
C TYR A 199 1.39 14.50 -20.61
N LEU A 200 2.42 14.87 -21.37
CA LEU A 200 2.48 16.11 -22.13
C LEU A 200 1.79 15.91 -23.48
N ASN A 201 0.48 16.15 -23.55
CA ASN A 201 -0.34 15.92 -24.75
C ASN A 201 0.24 16.52 -26.04
N GLY A 202 0.79 17.74 -25.96
CA GLY A 202 1.39 18.42 -27.12
C GLY A 202 2.64 17.72 -27.67
N GLU A 203 3.35 16.99 -26.82
CA GLU A 203 4.59 16.28 -27.14
C GLU A 203 4.42 14.75 -27.22
N LYS A 204 3.23 14.24 -26.85
CA LYS A 204 2.86 12.81 -26.82
C LYS A 204 3.85 11.94 -26.04
N ARG A 205 4.36 12.47 -24.92
CA ARG A 205 5.31 11.77 -24.03
C ARG A 205 5.01 12.06 -22.58
N TYR A 206 5.53 11.22 -21.70
CA TYR A 206 5.61 11.54 -20.28
C TYR A 206 6.68 12.61 -20.02
N GLU A 207 6.45 13.38 -18.97
CA GLU A 207 7.42 14.22 -18.30
C GLU A 207 8.63 13.38 -17.89
N THR A 208 9.83 13.90 -18.16
CA THR A 208 11.07 13.26 -17.76
C THR A 208 11.32 13.45 -16.25
N ASP A 209 12.16 12.61 -15.65
CA ASP A 209 12.50 12.75 -14.23
C ASP A 209 13.10 14.13 -13.90
N GLN A 210 13.87 14.72 -14.82
CA GLN A 210 14.44 16.05 -14.61
C GLN A 210 13.38 17.16 -14.64
N GLU A 211 12.39 17.05 -15.53
CA GLU A 211 11.27 18.00 -15.61
C GLU A 211 10.40 17.90 -14.36
N TYR A 212 10.06 16.68 -13.93
CA TYR A 212 9.31 16.42 -12.70
C TYR A 212 10.00 17.04 -11.48
N ARG A 213 11.29 16.71 -11.25
CA ARG A 213 12.04 17.24 -10.10
C ARG A 213 12.12 18.77 -10.13
N ARG A 214 12.26 19.37 -11.32
CA ARG A 214 12.29 20.83 -11.47
C ARG A 214 10.93 21.45 -11.13
N ARG A 215 9.83 20.85 -11.60
CA ARG A 215 8.47 21.31 -11.33
C ARG A 215 8.18 21.30 -9.83
N ILE A 216 8.40 20.16 -9.17
CA ILE A 216 8.16 20.01 -7.73
C ILE A 216 9.04 21.00 -6.93
N ARG A 217 10.35 21.09 -7.22
CA ARG A 217 11.24 22.02 -6.50
C ARG A 217 10.84 23.48 -6.68
N SER A 218 10.47 23.87 -7.90
CA SER A 218 10.11 25.28 -8.19
C SER A 218 8.81 25.67 -7.51
N ASP A 219 7.84 24.76 -7.47
CA ASP A 219 6.57 24.95 -6.77
C ASP A 219 6.77 25.16 -5.27
N LEU A 220 7.44 24.21 -4.60
CA LEU A 220 7.67 24.27 -3.16
C LEU A 220 8.46 25.52 -2.77
N LYS A 221 9.52 25.86 -3.52
CA LYS A 221 10.33 27.07 -3.26
C LYS A 221 9.50 28.36 -3.41
N ARG A 222 8.55 28.39 -4.35
CA ARG A 222 7.67 29.55 -4.52
C ARG A 222 6.74 29.68 -3.31
N ASN A 223 6.19 28.57 -2.81
CA ASN A 223 5.36 28.62 -1.61
C ASN A 223 6.16 29.04 -0.38
N ASP A 224 7.38 28.53 -0.20
CA ASP A 224 8.27 28.93 0.90
C ASP A 224 8.45 30.46 0.95
N THR A 225 8.73 31.05 -0.22
CA THR A 225 8.97 32.49 -0.35
C THR A 225 7.71 33.30 -0.03
N LEU A 226 6.54 32.80 -0.45
CA LEU A 226 5.25 33.44 -0.15
C LEU A 226 4.93 33.36 1.35
N LEU A 227 5.06 32.18 1.96
CA LEU A 227 4.73 31.98 3.37
C LEU A 227 5.69 32.71 4.30
N GLU A 228 6.98 32.78 3.95
CA GLU A 228 7.96 33.60 4.70
C GLU A 228 7.56 35.08 4.73
N LYS A 229 7.01 35.60 3.62
CA LYS A 229 6.50 36.98 3.55
C LYS A 229 5.20 37.17 4.34
N LEU A 230 4.31 36.18 4.37
CA LEU A 230 2.99 36.30 4.99
C LEU A 230 3.01 36.05 6.51
N ALA A 231 3.81 35.10 6.97
CA ALA A 231 3.87 34.65 8.36
C ALA A 231 5.16 35.06 9.10
N ASP A 232 6.03 35.85 8.45
CA ASP A 232 7.35 36.27 8.97
C ASP A 232 8.27 35.08 9.38
N ARG A 233 8.00 33.88 8.85
CA ARG A 233 8.75 32.63 9.09
C ARG A 233 8.68 31.71 7.87
N LYS A 234 9.82 31.12 7.50
CA LYS A 234 9.86 30.07 6.47
C LYS A 234 9.17 28.80 6.98
N PRO A 235 8.32 28.12 6.18
CA PRO A 235 7.71 26.87 6.58
C PRO A 235 8.77 25.76 6.73
N ARG A 236 8.65 24.96 7.80
CA ARG A 236 9.40 23.71 8.02
C ARG A 236 8.52 22.46 7.88
N THR A 237 7.22 22.67 7.65
CA THR A 237 6.19 21.63 7.64
C THR A 237 5.52 21.62 6.27
N LEU A 238 5.48 20.45 5.64
CA LEU A 238 4.78 20.20 4.38
C LEU A 238 3.59 19.29 4.64
N VAL A 239 2.42 19.71 4.20
CA VAL A 239 1.23 18.87 4.14
C VAL A 239 1.02 18.48 2.70
N TRP A 240 0.93 17.19 2.40
CA TRP A 240 0.79 16.71 1.02
C TRP A 240 -0.67 16.83 0.54
N PRO A 241 -0.95 17.51 -0.59
CA PRO A 241 -2.28 17.52 -1.19
C PRO A 241 -2.85 16.12 -1.37
N TYR A 242 -4.12 15.93 -1.00
CA TYR A 242 -4.81 14.64 -1.03
C TYR A 242 -4.18 13.54 -0.14
N GLY A 243 -3.23 13.90 0.74
CA GLY A 243 -2.40 12.93 1.47
C GLY A 243 -1.37 12.20 0.61
N GLN A 244 -1.22 12.55 -0.67
CA GLN A 244 -0.47 11.79 -1.66
C GLN A 244 0.98 12.26 -1.76
N TRP A 245 1.92 11.35 -1.52
CA TRP A 245 3.35 11.66 -1.46
C TRP A 245 4.23 10.56 -2.07
N SER A 246 5.50 10.89 -2.31
CA SER A 246 6.54 9.94 -2.74
C SER A 246 7.87 10.25 -2.05
N ILE A 247 8.74 9.25 -1.91
CA ILE A 247 10.09 9.47 -1.34
C ILE A 247 10.84 10.49 -2.21
N GLU A 248 10.70 10.42 -3.54
CA GLU A 248 11.33 11.37 -4.45
C GLU A 248 10.88 12.84 -4.24
N ALA A 249 9.57 13.08 -4.08
CA ALA A 249 9.05 14.41 -3.82
C ALA A 249 9.49 14.91 -2.44
N GLU A 250 9.52 14.01 -1.46
CA GLU A 250 9.99 14.31 -0.11
C GLU A 250 11.49 14.64 -0.07
N GLU A 251 12.33 13.93 -0.82
CA GLU A 251 13.76 14.26 -0.95
C GLU A 251 13.95 15.71 -1.43
N ILE A 252 13.17 16.14 -2.42
CA ILE A 252 13.19 17.53 -2.92
C ILE A 252 12.76 18.50 -1.82
N ALA A 253 11.73 18.17 -1.04
CA ALA A 253 11.31 19.00 0.09
C ALA A 253 12.37 19.06 1.20
N ARG A 254 13.02 17.93 1.55
CA ARG A 254 14.13 17.92 2.53
C ARG A 254 15.30 18.79 2.08
N GLU A 255 15.65 18.78 0.79
CA GLU A 255 16.66 19.68 0.23
C GLU A 255 16.30 21.17 0.38
N LEU A 256 15.00 21.51 0.50
CA LEU A 256 14.51 22.86 0.75
C LEU A 256 14.42 23.21 2.25
N GLY A 257 14.69 22.26 3.14
CA GLY A 257 14.72 22.46 4.60
C GLY A 257 13.43 22.08 5.33
N TYR A 258 12.54 21.30 4.70
CA TYR A 258 11.38 20.74 5.40
C TYR A 258 11.79 19.63 6.38
N GLU A 259 11.21 19.67 7.58
CA GLU A 259 11.43 18.73 8.68
C GLU A 259 10.24 17.79 8.88
N PHE A 260 9.02 18.31 8.70
CA PHE A 260 7.78 17.55 8.91
C PHE A 260 7.00 17.32 7.61
N PHE A 261 6.39 16.14 7.51
CA PHE A 261 5.63 15.67 6.34
C PHE A 261 4.32 15.06 6.81
N LEU A 262 3.22 15.81 6.66
CA LEU A 262 1.89 15.37 7.09
C LEU A 262 1.20 14.66 5.92
N THR A 263 0.73 13.43 6.15
CA THR A 263 0.04 12.57 5.17
C THR A 263 -1.36 12.21 5.66
N LEU A 264 -2.08 11.35 4.93
CA LEU A 264 -3.37 10.78 5.34
C LEU A 264 -3.29 9.25 5.48
N ASP A 265 -2.09 8.68 5.53
CA ASP A 265 -1.91 7.23 5.65
C ASP A 265 -1.87 6.80 7.13
N ASP A 266 -2.09 5.51 7.37
CA ASP A 266 -2.10 4.86 8.70
C ASP A 266 -0.71 4.77 9.37
N PHE A 267 0.19 5.72 9.13
CA PHE A 267 1.53 5.70 9.73
C PHE A 267 1.45 5.81 11.25
N PRO A 268 2.31 5.09 12.00
CA PRO A 268 2.45 5.33 13.42
C PRO A 268 2.90 6.78 13.64
N HIS A 269 2.08 7.53 14.35
CA HIS A 269 2.14 9.00 14.37
C HIS A 269 3.44 9.62 14.94
N LEU A 270 4.42 8.84 15.41
CA LEU A 270 5.70 9.33 15.97
C LEU A 270 6.91 8.37 15.84
N ALA A 271 6.79 7.20 15.20
CA ALA A 271 7.68 6.08 15.53
C ALA A 271 9.07 6.05 14.85
N ASP A 272 9.35 6.86 13.82
CA ASP A 272 10.50 6.62 12.92
C ASP A 272 11.53 7.75 12.78
N ASN A 273 11.45 8.84 13.55
CA ASN A 273 12.34 10.03 13.42
C ASN A 273 12.42 10.61 11.99
N THR A 274 11.50 10.24 11.09
CA THR A 274 11.50 10.76 9.72
C THR A 274 10.81 12.13 9.63
N GLY A 275 10.08 12.53 10.67
CA GLY A 275 9.21 13.70 10.64
C GLY A 275 7.90 13.48 9.89
N ARG A 276 7.60 12.23 9.47
CA ARG A 276 6.30 11.88 8.90
C ARG A 276 5.24 11.77 10.00
N ILE A 277 4.07 12.35 9.75
CA ILE A 277 2.93 12.30 10.67
C ILE A 277 1.70 11.92 9.84
N GLY A 278 1.24 10.68 9.98
CA GLY A 278 -0.06 10.24 9.45
C GLY A 278 -1.20 10.93 10.18
N ARG A 279 -2.31 11.22 9.51
CA ARG A 279 -3.43 11.98 10.09
C ARG A 279 -4.76 11.31 9.79
N SER A 280 -5.64 11.30 10.79
CA SER A 280 -7.03 10.89 10.62
C SER A 280 -7.82 12.02 9.98
N LEU A 281 -8.33 11.76 8.77
CA LEU A 281 -9.19 12.69 8.04
C LEU A 281 -10.57 12.80 8.70
N ILE A 282 -11.02 14.02 9.00
CA ILE A 282 -12.35 14.28 9.54
C ILE A 282 -13.30 14.61 8.39
N GLU A 283 -14.28 13.74 8.17
CA GLU A 283 -15.22 13.84 7.04
C GLU A 283 -16.68 13.74 7.49
N ARG A 284 -17.58 14.32 6.69
CA ARG A 284 -19.04 14.19 6.77
C ARG A 284 -19.63 14.68 8.08
N ASN A 285 -19.05 15.74 8.63
CA ASN A 285 -19.53 16.41 9.84
C ASN A 285 -19.81 15.43 11.00
N PRO A 286 -18.80 14.65 11.44
CA PRO A 286 -19.03 13.54 12.34
C PRO A 286 -19.41 14.03 13.75
N ALA A 287 -20.27 13.26 14.42
CA ALA A 287 -20.51 13.48 15.84
C ALA A 287 -19.30 13.02 16.67
N VAL A 288 -19.29 13.36 17.95
CA VAL A 288 -18.22 12.95 18.88
C VAL A 288 -18.07 11.43 18.96
N GLU A 289 -19.17 10.69 18.89
CA GLU A 289 -19.18 9.23 18.93
C GLU A 289 -18.47 8.61 17.73
N ASP A 290 -18.61 9.23 16.55
CA ASP A 290 -17.95 8.79 15.32
C ASP A 290 -16.42 8.98 15.43
N ILE A 291 -15.96 10.12 15.98
CA ILE A 291 -14.54 10.37 16.22
C ILE A 291 -13.98 9.39 17.24
N LYS A 292 -14.70 9.18 18.35
CA LYS A 292 -14.29 8.21 19.37
C LYS A 292 -14.13 6.82 18.76
N TYR A 293 -15.12 6.38 17.98
CA TYR A 293 -15.08 5.08 17.31
C TYR A 293 -13.86 4.99 16.38
N GLY A 294 -13.61 6.01 15.56
CA GLY A 294 -12.45 6.07 14.67
C GLY A 294 -11.12 5.96 15.43
N LEU A 295 -10.98 6.67 16.56
CA LEU A 295 -9.77 6.62 17.39
C LEU A 295 -9.58 5.29 18.13
N GLU A 296 -10.66 4.61 18.52
CA GLU A 296 -10.60 3.30 19.18
C GLU A 296 -10.33 2.15 18.20
N HIS A 297 -10.66 2.33 16.91
CA HIS A 297 -10.58 1.29 15.87
C HIS A 297 -9.60 1.67 14.73
N LEU A 298 -8.59 2.51 15.02
CA LEU A 298 -7.57 2.92 14.03
C LEU A 298 -6.84 1.74 13.37
N ASN A 299 -6.84 0.56 14.01
CA ASN A 299 -6.14 -0.64 13.53
C ASN A 299 -7.10 -1.74 13.03
N ASP A 300 -8.40 -1.48 12.94
CA ASP A 300 -9.34 -2.47 12.41
C ASP A 300 -9.13 -2.64 10.91
N VAL A 301 -8.71 -3.85 10.51
CA VAL A 301 -8.49 -4.18 9.10
C VAL A 301 -9.77 -4.81 8.53
N GLU A 302 -10.38 -4.16 7.54
CA GLU A 302 -11.49 -4.76 6.81
C GLU A 302 -11.04 -6.06 6.11
N PRO A 303 -11.86 -7.12 6.14
CA PRO A 303 -11.55 -8.34 5.40
C PRO A 303 -11.37 -8.11 3.90
N VAL A 304 -10.39 -8.76 3.30
CA VAL A 304 -10.16 -8.69 1.86
C VAL A 304 -11.22 -9.49 1.10
N ARG A 305 -11.85 -8.86 0.11
CA ARG A 305 -12.56 -9.51 -1.00
C ARG A 305 -11.88 -9.09 -2.29
N ALA A 306 -11.17 -10.02 -2.93
CA ALA A 306 -10.40 -9.71 -4.13
C ALA A 306 -10.86 -10.47 -5.38
N ALA A 307 -10.85 -9.79 -6.52
CA ALA A 307 -10.98 -10.42 -7.84
C ALA A 307 -9.68 -10.22 -8.62
N HIS A 308 -9.16 -11.28 -9.23
CA HIS A 308 -8.08 -11.16 -10.22
C HIS A 308 -8.65 -10.76 -11.58
N ILE A 309 -8.13 -9.67 -12.12
CA ILE A 309 -8.56 -9.11 -13.40
C ILE A 309 -7.40 -9.13 -14.39
N ASP A 310 -7.59 -9.84 -15.50
CA ASP A 310 -6.67 -9.84 -16.63
C ASP A 310 -6.90 -8.60 -17.49
N LEU A 311 -5.87 -7.76 -17.63
CA LEU A 311 -5.91 -6.64 -18.58
C LEU A 311 -5.93 -7.14 -20.03
N ASP A 312 -5.49 -8.37 -20.27
CA ASP A 312 -5.67 -9.06 -21.55
C ASP A 312 -7.15 -9.16 -21.98
N TYR A 313 -8.11 -9.16 -21.03
CA TYR A 313 -9.55 -9.14 -21.35
C TYR A 313 -10.09 -7.72 -21.52
N VAL A 314 -9.41 -6.70 -20.97
CA VAL A 314 -9.78 -5.30 -21.18
C VAL A 314 -9.26 -4.80 -22.51
N TYR A 315 -8.03 -5.18 -22.86
CA TYR A 315 -7.35 -4.78 -24.09
C TYR A 315 -8.15 -5.14 -25.35
N ASP A 316 -8.19 -4.20 -26.29
CA ASP A 316 -8.72 -4.41 -27.63
C ASP A 316 -7.96 -3.48 -28.60
N GLU A 317 -7.65 -3.94 -29.81
CA GLU A 317 -7.04 -3.09 -30.83
C GLU A 317 -7.92 -1.87 -31.17
N ASN A 318 -9.24 -2.06 -31.12
CA ASN A 318 -10.22 -0.99 -31.25
C ASN A 318 -10.41 -0.28 -29.90
N LYS A 319 -9.93 0.97 -29.82
CA LYS A 319 -10.02 1.79 -28.60
C LYS A 319 -11.44 2.11 -28.13
N GLU A 320 -12.44 2.05 -29.00
CA GLU A 320 -13.84 2.16 -28.60
C GLU A 320 -14.32 0.89 -27.90
N GLN A 321 -13.93 -0.28 -28.40
CA GLN A 321 -14.25 -1.57 -27.78
C GLN A 321 -13.50 -1.73 -26.45
N GLN A 322 -12.22 -1.38 -26.40
CA GLN A 322 -11.43 -1.34 -25.15
C GLN A 322 -12.10 -0.47 -24.08
N ARG A 323 -12.68 0.68 -24.47
CA ARG A 323 -13.45 1.53 -23.55
C ARG A 323 -14.71 0.82 -23.06
N LYS A 324 -15.46 0.13 -23.94
CA LYS A 324 -16.65 -0.65 -23.55
C LYS A 324 -16.29 -1.79 -22.60
N ASN A 325 -15.18 -2.48 -22.84
CA ASN A 325 -14.67 -3.53 -21.96
C ASN A 325 -14.35 -2.95 -20.57
N LEU A 326 -13.64 -1.82 -20.53
CA LEU A 326 -13.34 -1.13 -19.26
C LEU A 326 -14.62 -0.68 -18.53
N ASP A 327 -15.59 -0.07 -19.21
CA ASP A 327 -16.84 0.34 -18.57
C ASP A 327 -17.59 -0.87 -17.97
N ARG A 328 -17.61 -2.00 -18.69
CA ARG A 328 -18.22 -3.25 -18.20
C ARG A 328 -17.50 -3.81 -16.97
N LEU A 329 -16.18 -3.78 -16.96
CA LEU A 329 -15.38 -4.17 -15.79
C LEU A 329 -15.73 -3.26 -14.59
N LEU A 330 -15.71 -1.94 -14.77
CA LEU A 330 -15.97 -1.00 -13.69
C LEU A 330 -17.38 -1.15 -13.10
N ASP A 331 -18.39 -1.32 -13.94
CA ASP A 331 -19.76 -1.57 -13.49
C ASP A 331 -19.87 -2.87 -12.69
N ARG A 332 -19.17 -3.92 -13.13
CA ARG A 332 -19.13 -5.21 -12.45
C ARG A 332 -18.44 -5.13 -11.09
N ILE A 333 -17.22 -4.57 -11.02
CA ILE A 333 -16.50 -4.41 -9.74
C ILE A 333 -17.33 -3.57 -8.74
N LYS A 334 -17.89 -2.45 -9.21
CA LYS A 334 -18.75 -1.60 -8.38
C LYS A 334 -19.99 -2.32 -7.88
N ALA A 335 -20.60 -3.16 -8.72
CA ALA A 335 -21.78 -3.94 -8.33
C ALA A 335 -21.44 -5.06 -7.33
N MET A 336 -20.24 -5.66 -7.42
CA MET A 336 -19.82 -6.72 -6.48
C MET A 336 -19.61 -6.22 -5.05
N ARG A 337 -19.30 -4.92 -4.86
CA ARG A 337 -18.99 -4.32 -3.55
C ARG A 337 -17.87 -5.09 -2.82
N ILE A 338 -16.82 -5.35 -3.57
CA ILE A 338 -15.56 -5.88 -3.06
C ILE A 338 -14.64 -4.70 -2.74
N ASN A 339 -13.55 -4.90 -2.02
CA ASN A 339 -12.62 -3.83 -1.65
C ASN A 339 -11.25 -3.93 -2.33
N THR A 340 -10.94 -5.03 -3.03
CA THR A 340 -9.62 -5.24 -3.63
C THR A 340 -9.72 -5.80 -5.05
N VAL A 341 -8.85 -5.35 -5.93
CA VAL A 341 -8.62 -5.94 -7.26
C VAL A 341 -7.15 -6.27 -7.42
N PHE A 342 -6.87 -7.50 -7.81
CA PHE A 342 -5.54 -7.95 -8.21
C PHE A 342 -5.45 -7.79 -9.74
N LEU A 343 -4.88 -6.67 -10.19
CA LEU A 343 -4.90 -6.23 -11.59
C LEU A 343 -3.62 -6.64 -12.31
N GLN A 344 -3.74 -7.47 -13.35
CA GLN A 344 -2.62 -7.88 -14.20
C GLN A 344 -1.92 -6.65 -14.80
N ALA A 345 -0.64 -6.45 -14.50
CA ALA A 345 0.15 -5.33 -15.05
C ALA A 345 1.00 -5.73 -16.28
N PHE A 346 1.00 -7.02 -16.60
CA PHE A 346 1.70 -7.63 -17.73
C PHE A 346 0.70 -8.23 -18.72
N SER A 347 1.18 -8.64 -19.88
CA SER A 347 0.40 -9.37 -20.87
C SER A 347 1.03 -10.75 -21.09
N ASP A 348 0.21 -11.78 -21.01
CA ASP A 348 0.52 -13.18 -21.26
C ASP A 348 -0.55 -13.72 -22.23
N PHE A 349 -0.52 -13.18 -23.46
CA PHE A 349 -1.60 -13.39 -24.41
C PHE A 349 -1.54 -14.75 -25.11
N ASP A 350 -0.39 -15.41 -25.08
CA ASP A 350 -0.23 -16.79 -25.52
C ASP A 350 -0.45 -17.80 -24.39
N GLY A 351 -0.53 -17.35 -23.13
CA GLY A 351 -0.89 -18.17 -21.98
C GLY A 351 0.21 -19.16 -21.60
N ASP A 352 1.46 -18.82 -21.89
CA ASP A 352 2.63 -19.67 -21.60
C ASP A 352 3.24 -19.39 -20.21
N GLY A 353 2.66 -18.44 -19.47
CA GLY A 353 3.08 -18.03 -18.14
C GLY A 353 4.15 -16.93 -18.13
N ASN A 354 4.67 -16.51 -19.28
CA ASN A 354 5.72 -15.50 -19.36
C ASN A 354 5.16 -14.16 -19.84
N ALA A 355 5.57 -13.07 -19.20
CA ALA A 355 5.16 -11.74 -19.63
C ALA A 355 5.81 -11.38 -20.97
N ASN A 356 5.05 -11.45 -22.07
CA ASN A 356 5.50 -11.07 -23.41
C ASN A 356 5.59 -9.56 -23.59
N ALA A 357 4.73 -8.83 -22.88
CA ALA A 357 4.64 -7.37 -22.91
C ALA A 357 4.08 -6.83 -21.59
N LEU A 358 4.13 -5.51 -21.42
CA LEU A 358 3.61 -4.82 -20.23
C LEU A 358 2.53 -3.82 -20.58
N TYR A 359 1.65 -3.52 -19.62
CA TYR A 359 0.57 -2.54 -19.78
C TYR A 359 0.94 -1.12 -19.29
N PHE A 360 2.23 -0.87 -19.12
CA PHE A 360 2.77 0.42 -18.68
C PHE A 360 4.12 0.71 -19.37
N PRO A 361 4.47 2.00 -19.56
CA PRO A 361 5.75 2.39 -20.13
C PRO A 361 6.93 1.84 -19.32
N ASN A 362 7.90 1.23 -19.97
CA ASN A 362 9.08 0.67 -19.32
C ASN A 362 10.23 0.55 -20.36
N PRO A 363 11.50 0.41 -19.93
CA PRO A 363 12.64 0.32 -20.84
C PRO A 363 13.00 -1.11 -21.27
N ALA A 364 12.39 -2.16 -20.70
CA ALA A 364 12.89 -3.54 -20.78
C ALA A 364 12.09 -4.45 -21.72
N LEU A 365 10.76 -4.32 -21.73
CA LEU A 365 9.83 -5.13 -22.51
C LEU A 365 8.93 -4.27 -23.40
N PRO A 366 8.38 -4.84 -24.50
CA PRO A 366 7.35 -4.18 -25.29
C PRO A 366 6.18 -3.70 -24.43
N VAL A 367 5.61 -2.56 -24.77
CA VAL A 367 4.38 -2.05 -24.16
C VAL A 367 3.22 -2.43 -25.07
N ARG A 368 2.31 -3.30 -24.61
CA ARG A 368 1.16 -3.74 -25.43
C ARG A 368 0.15 -2.61 -25.60
N ASP A 369 -0.15 -1.93 -24.50
CA ASP A 369 -0.89 -0.67 -24.46
C ASP A 369 -0.57 0.05 -23.16
N ASP A 370 -0.60 1.39 -23.15
CA ASP A 370 -0.47 2.16 -21.90
C ASP A 370 -1.82 2.17 -21.18
N LEU A 371 -2.15 1.06 -20.51
CA LEU A 371 -3.48 0.76 -20.02
C LEU A 371 -3.57 0.62 -18.50
N PHE A 372 -2.50 0.13 -17.85
CA PHE A 372 -2.54 -0.20 -16.42
C PHE A 372 -2.91 1.02 -15.57
N SER A 373 -2.22 2.16 -15.75
CA SER A 373 -2.48 3.41 -15.03
C SER A 373 -3.91 3.92 -15.21
N ARG A 374 -4.50 3.71 -16.39
CA ARG A 374 -5.89 4.11 -16.68
C ARG A 374 -6.89 3.24 -15.93
N VAL A 375 -6.68 1.92 -15.95
CA VAL A 375 -7.62 0.97 -15.35
C VAL A 375 -7.52 1.02 -13.83
N SER A 376 -6.31 1.05 -13.28
CA SER A 376 -6.09 1.14 -11.83
C SER A 376 -6.74 2.40 -11.25
N TRP A 377 -6.50 3.57 -11.86
CA TRP A 377 -7.07 4.84 -11.42
C TRP A 377 -8.60 4.84 -11.47
N GLN A 378 -9.21 4.25 -12.50
CA GLN A 378 -10.67 4.22 -12.61
C GLN A 378 -11.30 3.21 -11.66
N LEU A 379 -10.67 2.07 -11.40
CA LEU A 379 -11.13 1.12 -10.39
C LEU A 379 -11.18 1.78 -9.02
N GLU A 380 -10.10 2.45 -8.63
CA GLU A 380 -10.04 3.17 -7.36
C GLU A 380 -11.09 4.29 -7.28
N LYS A 381 -11.12 5.20 -8.25
CA LYS A 381 -11.98 6.40 -8.17
C LYS A 381 -13.44 6.17 -8.52
N ARG A 382 -13.79 5.17 -9.34
CA ARG A 382 -15.18 4.91 -9.77
C ARG A 382 -15.83 3.72 -9.07
N ALA A 383 -15.04 2.71 -8.69
CA ALA A 383 -15.53 1.50 -8.03
C ALA A 383 -15.19 1.46 -6.52
N GLY A 384 -14.24 2.28 -6.04
CA GLY A 384 -13.91 2.37 -4.61
C GLY A 384 -13.12 1.18 -4.08
N VAL A 385 -12.29 0.57 -4.94
CA VAL A 385 -11.46 -0.59 -4.58
C VAL A 385 -9.99 -0.20 -4.50
N THR A 386 -9.27 -0.86 -3.60
CA THR A 386 -7.81 -0.91 -3.63
C THR A 386 -7.34 -1.74 -4.83
N VAL A 387 -6.27 -1.33 -5.48
CA VAL A 387 -5.70 -2.05 -6.63
C VAL A 387 -4.31 -2.54 -6.29
N TYR A 388 -4.08 -3.85 -6.38
CA TYR A 388 -2.74 -4.41 -6.35
C TYR A 388 -2.27 -4.66 -7.77
N ALA A 389 -1.09 -4.16 -8.12
CA ALA A 389 -0.42 -4.54 -9.35
C ALA A 389 0.03 -6.01 -9.24
N TRP A 390 -0.62 -6.89 -9.98
CA TRP A 390 -0.18 -8.27 -10.12
C TRP A 390 0.97 -8.34 -11.12
N MET A 391 2.14 -8.74 -10.62
CA MET A 391 3.43 -8.61 -11.30
C MET A 391 4.21 -9.93 -11.29
N PRO A 392 4.76 -10.36 -12.44
CA PRO A 392 5.77 -11.41 -12.48
C PRO A 392 6.99 -10.99 -11.64
N VAL A 393 7.62 -11.96 -11.00
CA VAL A 393 8.82 -11.70 -10.21
C VAL A 393 10.07 -11.82 -11.08
N ALA A 394 10.14 -12.84 -11.93
CA ALA A 394 11.30 -13.13 -12.77
C ALA A 394 10.97 -13.66 -14.19
N ALA A 395 9.73 -14.06 -14.47
CA ALA A 395 9.27 -14.63 -15.74
C ALA A 395 8.93 -13.56 -16.79
N PHE A 396 9.95 -12.86 -17.26
CA PHE A 396 9.85 -11.86 -18.33
C PHE A 396 10.39 -12.44 -19.64
N ASP A 397 9.60 -12.42 -20.71
CA ASP A 397 10.01 -12.99 -22.01
C ASP A 397 10.99 -12.05 -22.74
N VAL A 398 12.25 -12.18 -22.33
CA VAL A 398 13.38 -11.51 -22.97
C VAL A 398 13.91 -12.34 -24.15
N LYS A 399 14.65 -11.67 -25.04
CA LYS A 399 15.31 -12.32 -26.18
C LYS A 399 16.09 -13.56 -25.76
N SER A 400 16.02 -14.62 -26.54
CA SER A 400 16.61 -15.93 -26.21
C SER A 400 18.11 -15.87 -25.90
N GLU A 401 18.87 -15.00 -26.57
CA GLU A 401 20.30 -14.79 -26.29
C GLU A 401 20.54 -14.21 -24.89
N TYR A 402 19.70 -13.26 -24.46
CA TYR A 402 19.76 -12.69 -23.13
C TYR A 402 19.37 -13.75 -22.09
N PHE A 403 18.28 -14.48 -22.32
CA PHE A 403 17.83 -15.57 -21.44
C PHE A 403 18.88 -16.69 -21.30
N ALA A 404 19.53 -17.07 -22.40
CA ALA A 404 20.60 -18.07 -22.41
C ALA A 404 21.81 -17.66 -21.58
N LYS A 405 21.99 -16.37 -21.28
CA LYS A 405 23.07 -15.87 -20.43
C LYS A 405 22.62 -15.57 -18.99
N HIS A 406 21.41 -15.06 -18.81
CA HIS A 406 20.93 -14.46 -17.55
C HIS A 406 19.79 -15.24 -16.88
N GLY A 407 19.16 -16.17 -17.59
CA GLY A 407 18.11 -17.04 -17.07
C GLY A 407 18.57 -17.99 -15.98
N VAL A 408 17.60 -18.48 -15.20
CA VAL A 408 17.79 -19.58 -14.24
C VAL A 408 18.44 -20.78 -14.94
N ARG A 409 19.28 -21.51 -14.20
CA ARG A 409 19.89 -22.75 -14.66
C ARG A 409 19.40 -23.93 -13.83
N ARG A 410 19.14 -25.03 -14.52
CA ARG A 410 18.78 -26.31 -13.93
C ARG A 410 19.78 -27.38 -14.30
N SER A 411 19.89 -28.40 -13.46
CA SER A 411 20.56 -29.65 -13.83
C SER A 411 19.68 -30.44 -14.81
N GLY A 412 20.27 -30.88 -15.93
CA GLY A 412 19.63 -31.72 -16.94
C GLY A 412 20.52 -32.89 -17.37
N ALA A 413 20.00 -33.75 -18.26
CA ALA A 413 20.71 -34.94 -18.72
C ALA A 413 22.05 -34.62 -19.43
N GLN A 414 22.15 -33.45 -20.05
CA GLN A 414 23.34 -32.96 -20.75
C GLN A 414 24.19 -31.98 -19.91
N GLY A 415 23.94 -31.91 -18.59
CA GLY A 415 24.60 -30.98 -17.67
C GLY A 415 23.73 -29.79 -17.30
N ILE A 416 24.35 -28.68 -16.92
CA ILE A 416 23.64 -27.46 -16.51
C ILE A 416 23.11 -26.72 -17.75
N VAL A 417 21.80 -26.52 -17.81
CA VAL A 417 21.11 -25.90 -18.96
C VAL A 417 20.14 -24.80 -18.49
N PRO A 418 19.74 -23.86 -19.36
CA PRO A 418 18.67 -22.92 -19.04
C PRO A 418 17.38 -23.63 -18.63
N ALA A 419 16.71 -23.11 -17.60
CA ALA A 419 15.40 -23.58 -17.18
C ALA A 419 14.31 -23.03 -18.11
N THR A 420 13.79 -23.85 -19.02
CA THR A 420 12.78 -23.45 -20.02
C THR A 420 11.46 -24.21 -19.91
N VAL A 421 11.28 -24.98 -18.82
CA VAL A 421 10.04 -25.72 -18.57
C VAL A 421 9.19 -24.87 -17.62
N ASP A 422 7.91 -24.73 -17.93
CA ASP A 422 6.97 -23.80 -17.30
C ASP A 422 7.41 -22.35 -17.53
N TYR A 423 7.90 -21.66 -16.49
CA TYR A 423 8.32 -20.26 -16.58
C TYR A 423 9.79 -20.10 -17.00
N ARG A 424 10.03 -19.19 -17.95
CA ARG A 424 11.34 -18.68 -18.34
C ARG A 424 11.81 -17.58 -17.36
N ARG A 425 12.17 -18.01 -16.16
CA ARG A 425 12.62 -17.12 -15.07
C ARG A 425 14.05 -16.61 -15.27
N LEU A 426 14.25 -15.32 -15.07
CA LEU A 426 15.58 -14.70 -14.92
C LEU A 426 16.19 -15.04 -13.55
N SER A 427 17.51 -15.23 -13.49
CA SER A 427 18.17 -15.54 -12.21
C SER A 427 18.20 -14.30 -11.31
N ILE A 428 17.60 -14.38 -10.13
CA ILE A 428 17.60 -13.29 -9.14
C ILE A 428 18.98 -13.01 -8.53
N PHE A 429 19.96 -13.88 -8.80
CA PHE A 429 21.34 -13.74 -8.35
C PHE A 429 22.21 -13.01 -9.38
N ASP A 430 21.76 -12.92 -10.64
CA ASP A 430 22.49 -12.26 -11.72
C ASP A 430 22.24 -10.74 -11.73
N SER A 431 23.30 -9.93 -11.68
CA SER A 431 23.17 -8.48 -11.53
C SER A 431 22.47 -7.79 -12.70
N GLU A 432 22.62 -8.31 -13.93
CA GLU A 432 21.95 -7.74 -15.11
C GLU A 432 20.46 -8.07 -15.10
N SER A 433 20.09 -9.31 -14.74
CA SER A 433 18.69 -9.70 -14.51
C SER A 433 18.02 -8.82 -13.46
N VAL A 434 18.67 -8.68 -12.30
CA VAL A 434 18.18 -7.84 -11.20
C VAL A 434 18.00 -6.40 -11.65
N LYS A 435 18.95 -5.84 -12.43
CA LYS A 435 18.85 -4.47 -12.96
C LYS A 435 17.70 -4.31 -13.95
N LEU A 436 17.50 -5.29 -14.84
CA LEU A 436 16.38 -5.29 -15.79
C LEU A 436 15.04 -5.30 -15.05
N ILE A 437 14.87 -6.21 -14.10
CA ILE A 437 13.63 -6.34 -13.32
C ILE A 437 13.40 -5.09 -12.45
N SER A 438 14.42 -4.60 -11.76
CA SER A 438 14.36 -3.34 -11.01
C SER A 438 13.83 -2.19 -11.88
N SER A 439 14.29 -2.07 -13.14
CA SER A 439 13.84 -1.01 -14.04
C SER A 439 12.36 -1.11 -14.45
N ILE A 440 11.82 -2.33 -14.50
CA ILE A 440 10.40 -2.57 -14.73
C ILE A 440 9.59 -2.11 -13.51
N TYR A 441 9.98 -2.53 -12.31
CA TYR A 441 9.31 -2.14 -11.07
C TYR A 441 9.40 -0.63 -10.81
N ASP A 442 10.56 0.00 -11.08
CA ASP A 442 10.71 1.47 -11.04
C ASP A 442 9.72 2.15 -11.98
N SER A 443 9.56 1.63 -13.20
CA SER A 443 8.67 2.22 -14.20
C SER A 443 7.20 2.07 -13.81
N LEU A 444 6.81 0.93 -13.25
CA LEU A 444 5.47 0.70 -12.73
C LEU A 444 5.12 1.71 -11.64
N GLY A 445 5.95 1.81 -10.59
CA GLY A 445 5.75 2.77 -9.49
C GLY A 445 5.72 4.22 -9.96
N LYS A 446 6.48 4.53 -11.02
CA LYS A 446 6.59 5.87 -11.61
C LYS A 446 5.35 6.30 -12.41
N TYR A 447 4.83 5.43 -13.27
CA TYR A 447 3.82 5.80 -14.28
C TYR A 447 2.38 5.41 -13.92
N ALA A 448 2.18 4.68 -12.81
CA ALA A 448 0.84 4.27 -12.37
C ALA A 448 0.58 4.61 -10.91
N HIS A 449 -0.71 4.65 -10.56
CA HIS A 449 -1.20 4.78 -9.19
C HIS A 449 -1.94 3.50 -8.80
N PHE A 450 -1.63 2.94 -7.64
CA PHE A 450 -2.13 1.66 -7.12
C PHE A 450 -1.69 1.53 -5.64
N ASP A 451 -2.31 0.61 -4.90
CA ASP A 451 -2.23 0.51 -3.44
C ASP A 451 -1.39 -0.68 -2.95
N GLY A 452 -1.13 -1.64 -3.83
CA GLY A 452 -0.35 -2.82 -3.47
C GLY A 452 0.34 -3.52 -4.63
N VAL A 453 1.16 -4.52 -4.33
CA VAL A 453 1.75 -5.44 -5.31
C VAL A 453 1.41 -6.87 -4.92
N LEU A 454 0.93 -7.65 -5.89
CA LEU A 454 0.81 -9.10 -5.76
C LEU A 454 1.96 -9.73 -6.55
N TYR A 455 2.92 -10.31 -5.84
CA TYR A 455 4.00 -11.09 -6.43
C TYR A 455 3.47 -12.43 -6.93
N HIS A 456 3.61 -12.63 -8.24
CA HIS A 456 3.19 -13.83 -8.96
C HIS A 456 3.89 -15.09 -8.42
N ASP A 457 3.27 -16.24 -8.66
CA ASP A 457 3.76 -17.57 -8.26
C ASP A 457 4.94 -18.10 -9.10
N ASP A 458 5.47 -17.31 -10.06
CA ASP A 458 6.70 -17.63 -10.79
C ASP A 458 7.94 -17.53 -9.89
N ALA A 459 7.83 -16.89 -8.72
CA ALA A 459 8.84 -16.86 -7.67
C ALA A 459 8.94 -18.21 -6.92
N TYR A 460 9.53 -19.19 -7.59
CA TYR A 460 9.90 -20.48 -7.01
C TYR A 460 11.25 -20.94 -7.56
N PHE A 461 11.90 -21.89 -6.90
CA PHE A 461 13.00 -22.69 -7.47
C PHE A 461 12.73 -24.17 -7.20
N SER A 462 12.93 -25.02 -8.20
CA SER A 462 12.95 -26.47 -7.95
C SER A 462 14.15 -26.88 -7.11
N ASP A 463 14.17 -28.13 -6.68
CA ASP A 463 15.30 -28.81 -6.08
C ASP A 463 16.43 -29.13 -7.08
N TYR A 464 16.29 -28.68 -8.34
CA TYR A 464 17.33 -28.73 -9.37
C TYR A 464 17.82 -27.33 -9.77
N GLU A 465 17.33 -26.28 -9.12
CA GLU A 465 17.54 -24.86 -9.44
C GLU A 465 17.83 -24.05 -8.16
N ASP A 466 18.46 -22.87 -8.24
CA ASP A 466 19.12 -22.27 -9.40
C ASP A 466 20.62 -22.59 -9.38
N LEU A 467 21.17 -23.04 -10.52
CA LEU A 467 22.59 -23.33 -10.71
C LEU A 467 23.31 -22.27 -11.56
N HIS A 468 22.73 -21.08 -11.73
CA HIS A 468 23.40 -19.96 -12.38
C HIS A 468 24.76 -19.67 -11.68
N PRO A 469 25.84 -19.31 -12.41
CA PRO A 469 27.14 -19.09 -11.79
C PRO A 469 27.14 -18.11 -10.61
N GLU A 470 26.33 -17.05 -10.68
CA GLU A 470 26.16 -16.10 -9.57
C GLU A 470 25.37 -16.69 -8.40
N ALA A 471 24.39 -17.57 -8.65
CA ALA A 471 23.69 -18.30 -7.59
C ALA A 471 24.64 -19.23 -6.83
N VAL A 472 25.49 -19.98 -7.56
CA VAL A 472 26.51 -20.84 -6.95
C VAL A 472 27.51 -20.05 -6.11
N LYS A 473 27.94 -18.86 -6.59
CA LYS A 473 28.78 -17.95 -5.79
C LYS A 473 28.06 -17.46 -4.53
N TYR A 474 26.77 -17.12 -4.65
CA TYR A 474 25.96 -16.71 -3.49
C TYR A 474 25.93 -17.82 -2.43
N TYR A 475 25.59 -19.07 -2.81
CA TYR A 475 25.57 -20.20 -1.88
C TYR A 475 26.93 -20.42 -1.19
N LYS A 476 28.03 -20.38 -1.96
CA LYS A 476 29.39 -20.51 -1.41
C LYS A 476 29.72 -19.42 -0.41
N SER A 477 29.34 -18.17 -0.68
CA SER A 477 29.56 -17.06 0.24
C SER A 477 28.76 -17.18 1.54
N ARG A 478 27.67 -17.96 1.53
CA ARG A 478 26.86 -18.31 2.71
C ARG A 478 27.29 -19.63 3.37
N GLY A 479 28.47 -20.16 3.02
CA GLY A 479 29.03 -21.37 3.63
C GLY A 479 28.43 -22.68 3.11
N LEU A 480 27.79 -22.64 1.94
CA LEU A 480 27.24 -23.81 1.27
C LEU A 480 28.00 -24.07 -0.04
N ASP A 481 28.93 -25.03 -0.02
CA ASP A 481 29.63 -25.53 -1.20
C ASP A 481 29.33 -27.01 -1.35
N PHE A 482 28.81 -27.42 -2.51
CA PHE A 482 28.52 -28.81 -2.84
C PHE A 482 29.06 -29.13 -4.23
N SER A 483 29.51 -30.38 -4.41
CA SER A 483 30.19 -30.83 -5.63
C SER A 483 29.22 -31.32 -6.71
N SER A 484 28.02 -31.77 -6.31
CA SER A 484 26.97 -32.23 -7.21
C SER A 484 25.58 -32.16 -6.56
N LEU A 485 24.51 -32.16 -7.34
CA LEU A 485 23.15 -32.27 -6.78
C LEU A 485 22.86 -33.66 -6.18
N ILE A 486 23.58 -34.71 -6.60
CA ILE A 486 23.45 -36.05 -5.99
C ILE A 486 23.85 -36.00 -4.51
N GLU A 487 24.91 -35.24 -4.19
CA GLU A 487 25.32 -34.97 -2.81
C GLU A 487 24.20 -34.25 -2.03
N VAL A 488 23.63 -33.20 -2.63
CA VAL A 488 22.54 -32.42 -2.01
C VAL A 488 21.30 -33.29 -1.77
N HIS A 489 20.85 -34.06 -2.75
CA HIS A 489 19.65 -34.89 -2.65
C HIS A 489 19.82 -36.12 -1.74
N SER A 490 21.06 -36.54 -1.46
CA SER A 490 21.35 -37.65 -0.55
C SER A 490 21.56 -37.22 0.91
N ASP A 491 21.73 -35.93 1.18
CA ASP A 491 21.89 -35.36 2.52
C ASP A 491 20.75 -34.37 2.83
N GLN A 492 19.83 -34.79 3.70
CA GLN A 492 18.67 -33.98 4.11
C GLN A 492 19.07 -32.65 4.77
N SER A 493 20.17 -32.61 5.52
CA SER A 493 20.65 -31.38 6.16
C SER A 493 21.20 -30.41 5.12
N LEU A 494 21.94 -30.93 4.14
CA LEU A 494 22.45 -30.14 3.03
C LEU A 494 21.31 -29.59 2.16
N MET A 495 20.32 -30.42 1.82
CA MET A 495 19.14 -30.01 1.07
C MET A 495 18.34 -28.92 1.80
N ARG A 496 18.14 -29.07 3.12
CA ARG A 496 17.42 -28.07 3.90
C ARG A 496 18.13 -26.73 3.92
N ARG A 497 19.44 -26.72 4.21
CA ARG A 497 20.24 -25.48 4.19
C ARG A 497 20.21 -24.78 2.83
N TRP A 498 20.26 -25.54 1.73
CA TRP A 498 20.16 -24.96 0.40
C TRP A 498 18.76 -24.38 0.13
N THR A 499 17.72 -25.10 0.56
CA THR A 499 16.33 -24.66 0.45
C THR A 499 16.08 -23.35 1.22
N ASP A 500 16.58 -23.25 2.45
CA ASP A 500 16.46 -22.03 3.26
C ASP A 500 17.12 -20.83 2.56
N LEU A 501 18.34 -21.01 2.03
CA LEU A 501 19.01 -19.95 1.27
C LEU A 501 18.24 -19.51 0.02
N LYS A 502 17.55 -20.43 -0.65
CA LYS A 502 16.71 -20.11 -1.83
C LYS A 502 15.43 -19.35 -1.43
N ILE A 503 14.78 -19.77 -0.35
CA ILE A 503 13.60 -19.09 0.22
C ILE A 503 13.98 -17.66 0.62
N ASP A 504 15.07 -17.51 1.38
CA ASP A 504 15.58 -16.22 1.81
C ASP A 504 15.94 -15.32 0.63
N ALA A 505 16.58 -15.86 -0.41
CA ALA A 505 16.92 -15.10 -1.61
C ALA A 505 15.68 -14.56 -2.34
N TRP A 506 14.61 -15.36 -2.47
CA TRP A 506 13.35 -14.87 -3.04
C TRP A 506 12.75 -13.74 -2.22
N HIS A 507 12.75 -13.88 -0.90
CA HIS A 507 12.24 -12.85 -0.01
C HIS A 507 13.07 -11.56 -0.08
N GLU A 508 14.40 -11.65 0.00
CA GLU A 508 15.32 -10.52 -0.16
C GLU A 508 15.11 -9.82 -1.51
N PHE A 509 14.87 -10.60 -2.57
CA PHE A 509 14.60 -10.06 -3.91
C PHE A 509 13.25 -9.33 -4.00
N THR A 510 12.16 -9.90 -3.47
CA THR A 510 10.87 -9.20 -3.46
C THR A 510 10.88 -7.97 -2.56
N ASP A 511 11.61 -7.99 -1.44
CA ASP A 511 11.79 -6.80 -0.58
C ASP A 511 12.50 -5.69 -1.34
N LYS A 512 13.50 -6.05 -2.17
CA LYS A 512 14.17 -5.11 -3.05
C LYS A 512 13.19 -4.52 -4.08
N MET A 513 12.36 -5.35 -4.72
CA MET A 513 11.36 -4.86 -5.68
C MET A 513 10.32 -3.96 -5.00
N THR A 514 9.90 -4.31 -3.79
CA THR A 514 9.01 -3.46 -2.97
C THR A 514 9.65 -2.11 -2.69
N LYS A 515 10.95 -2.04 -2.39
CA LYS A 515 11.66 -0.76 -2.20
C LYS A 515 11.68 0.10 -3.47
N HIS A 516 11.86 -0.51 -4.64
CA HIS A 516 11.77 0.21 -5.93
C HIS A 516 10.37 0.83 -6.12
N LEU A 517 9.31 0.08 -5.83
CA LEU A 517 7.93 0.61 -5.87
C LEU A 517 7.73 1.71 -4.82
N ARG A 518 8.12 1.47 -3.57
CA ARG A 518 7.93 2.39 -2.43
C ARG A 518 8.69 3.71 -2.56
N TYR A 519 9.72 3.77 -3.40
CA TYR A 519 10.34 5.05 -3.74
C TYR A 519 9.35 6.03 -4.39
N PHE A 520 8.49 5.53 -5.27
CA PHE A 520 7.46 6.33 -5.96
C PHE A 520 6.08 6.25 -5.29
N ARG A 521 5.79 5.16 -4.59
CA ARG A 521 4.49 4.84 -3.94
C ARG A 521 4.71 4.27 -2.54
N PRO A 522 5.00 5.10 -1.53
CA PRO A 522 5.51 4.64 -0.23
C PRO A 522 4.56 3.73 0.56
N THR A 523 3.26 3.85 0.30
CA THR A 523 2.17 3.16 1.00
C THR A 523 1.84 1.77 0.43
N ILE A 524 2.57 1.34 -0.61
CA ILE A 524 2.34 0.04 -1.27
C ILE A 524 2.37 -1.09 -0.25
N ARG A 525 1.25 -1.81 -0.18
CA ARG A 525 1.12 -3.09 0.53
C ARG A 525 1.60 -4.24 -0.33
N THR A 526 2.00 -5.35 0.28
CA THR A 526 2.56 -6.50 -0.43
C THR A 526 1.72 -7.75 -0.21
N ALA A 527 1.52 -8.51 -1.28
CA ALA A 527 0.96 -9.84 -1.27
C ALA A 527 1.84 -10.78 -2.11
N ARG A 528 1.85 -12.07 -1.80
CA ARG A 528 2.55 -13.08 -2.62
C ARG A 528 1.71 -14.34 -2.77
N ASN A 529 1.62 -14.85 -4.00
CA ASN A 529 1.02 -16.15 -4.25
C ASN A 529 1.89 -17.28 -3.71
N ILE A 530 1.27 -18.25 -3.04
CA ILE A 530 1.92 -19.48 -2.56
C ILE A 530 1.13 -20.71 -3.01
N TYR A 531 1.86 -21.71 -3.49
CA TYR A 531 1.30 -23.00 -3.88
C TYR A 531 0.71 -23.74 -2.67
N ALA A 532 -0.48 -24.32 -2.82
CA ALA A 532 -1.12 -25.08 -1.75
C ALA A 532 -0.31 -26.30 -1.31
N ALA A 533 0.50 -26.88 -2.21
CA ALA A 533 1.45 -27.95 -1.87
C ALA A 533 2.36 -27.57 -0.69
N VAL A 534 2.88 -26.33 -0.65
CA VAL A 534 3.78 -25.79 0.39
C VAL A 534 3.09 -25.70 1.75
N VAL A 535 1.77 -25.55 1.74
CA VAL A 535 0.94 -25.53 2.94
C VAL A 535 0.62 -26.94 3.42
N LEU A 536 0.26 -27.82 2.49
CA LEU A 536 -0.18 -29.19 2.78
C LEU A 536 0.97 -30.16 3.12
N ASN A 537 2.16 -29.89 2.60
CA ASN A 537 3.35 -30.69 2.80
C ASN A 537 4.60 -29.78 2.90
N THR A 538 5.14 -29.63 4.12
CA THR A 538 6.34 -28.81 4.36
C THR A 538 7.58 -29.30 3.62
N ASP A 539 7.65 -30.59 3.23
CA ASP A 539 8.78 -31.07 2.44
C ASP A 539 8.81 -30.42 1.05
N SER A 540 7.66 -29.92 0.56
CA SER A 540 7.62 -29.27 -0.76
C SER A 540 8.29 -27.92 -0.81
N GLU A 541 8.63 -27.33 0.35
CA GLU A 541 9.51 -26.16 0.40
C GLU A 541 10.82 -26.44 -0.38
N ASN A 542 11.31 -27.69 -0.39
CA ASN A 542 12.54 -28.10 -1.07
C ASN A 542 12.49 -27.89 -2.61
N TRP A 543 11.34 -28.08 -3.24
CA TRP A 543 11.16 -28.00 -4.70
C TRP A 543 10.25 -26.85 -5.16
N PHE A 544 9.81 -26.00 -4.23
CA PHE A 544 9.22 -24.69 -4.55
C PHE A 544 10.10 -23.53 -4.08
N ALA A 545 10.98 -23.71 -3.10
CA ALA A 545 11.68 -22.61 -2.43
C ALA A 545 10.73 -21.48 -2.00
N GLN A 546 9.57 -21.88 -1.47
CA GLN A 546 8.59 -21.01 -0.82
C GLN A 546 8.38 -21.50 0.61
N SER A 547 8.04 -20.58 1.53
CA SER A 547 7.65 -20.92 2.89
C SER A 547 6.44 -20.09 3.29
N LEU A 548 5.41 -20.75 3.84
CA LEU A 548 4.24 -20.04 4.35
C LEU A 548 4.61 -19.15 5.55
N ASP A 549 5.42 -19.67 6.48
CA ASP A 549 5.81 -18.94 7.69
C ASP A 549 6.66 -17.71 7.34
N GLY A 550 7.71 -17.92 6.52
CA GLY A 550 8.59 -16.83 6.08
C GLY A 550 7.86 -15.76 5.25
N ALA A 551 6.84 -16.15 4.47
CA ALA A 551 6.02 -15.20 3.74
C ALA A 551 5.16 -14.32 4.66
N LEU A 552 4.56 -14.88 5.71
CA LEU A 552 3.70 -14.13 6.63
C LEU A 552 4.45 -13.09 7.47
N GLU A 553 5.74 -13.31 7.72
CA GLU A 553 6.61 -12.35 8.40
C GLU A 553 6.95 -11.14 7.52
N ARG A 554 6.92 -11.30 6.18
CA ARG A 554 7.44 -10.31 5.23
C ARG A 554 6.40 -9.61 4.38
N TYR A 555 5.31 -10.27 4.04
CA TYR A 555 4.24 -9.68 3.22
C TYR A 555 3.06 -9.24 4.08
N ASP A 556 2.33 -8.20 3.66
CA ASP A 556 1.10 -7.79 4.33
C ASP A 556 0.01 -8.88 4.22
N TYR A 557 -0.02 -9.58 3.08
CA TYR A 557 -0.87 -10.75 2.85
C TYR A 557 -0.13 -11.91 2.16
N VAL A 558 -0.61 -13.12 2.37
CA VAL A 558 -0.19 -14.31 1.60
C VAL A 558 -1.42 -14.87 0.89
N ALA A 559 -1.38 -14.91 -0.44
CA ALA A 559 -2.44 -15.46 -1.28
C ALA A 559 -2.19 -16.95 -1.51
N VAL A 560 -2.83 -17.79 -0.70
CA VAL A 560 -2.74 -19.25 -0.86
C VAL A 560 -3.65 -19.66 -2.01
N MET A 561 -3.08 -20.27 -3.04
CA MET A 561 -3.82 -20.76 -4.21
C MET A 561 -4.64 -21.99 -3.87
N ALA A 562 -5.83 -21.77 -3.29
CA ALA A 562 -6.78 -22.77 -2.85
C ALA A 562 -7.60 -23.29 -4.04
N MET A 563 -6.91 -23.90 -5.00
CA MET A 563 -7.44 -24.27 -6.32
C MET A 563 -7.53 -25.80 -6.47
N PRO A 564 -8.57 -26.47 -5.93
CA PRO A 564 -8.63 -27.92 -5.87
C PRO A 564 -8.68 -28.62 -7.23
N TYR A 565 -9.22 -27.99 -8.27
CA TYR A 565 -9.25 -28.57 -9.62
C TYR A 565 -7.90 -28.45 -10.32
N MET A 566 -7.17 -27.35 -10.11
CA MET A 566 -5.78 -27.20 -10.54
C MET A 566 -4.90 -28.28 -9.91
N GLU A 567 -5.10 -28.54 -8.62
CA GLU A 567 -4.41 -29.56 -7.82
C GLU A 567 -4.94 -30.99 -8.07
N ASN A 568 -5.90 -31.15 -9.00
CA ASN A 568 -6.51 -32.43 -9.37
C ASN A 568 -7.04 -33.23 -8.16
N ALA A 569 -7.65 -32.52 -7.21
CA ALA A 569 -8.19 -33.09 -5.97
C ALA A 569 -9.40 -34.00 -6.26
N PRO A 570 -9.42 -35.26 -5.76
CA PRO A 570 -10.56 -36.16 -5.97
C PRO A 570 -11.88 -35.68 -5.34
N ASP A 571 -11.78 -34.93 -4.25
CA ASP A 571 -12.89 -34.36 -3.50
C ASP A 571 -12.54 -32.90 -3.14
N PRO A 572 -12.96 -31.93 -3.97
CA PRO A 572 -12.60 -30.52 -3.79
C PRO A 572 -12.95 -29.96 -2.40
N ASP A 573 -14.11 -30.32 -1.86
CA ASP A 573 -14.56 -29.82 -0.55
C ASP A 573 -13.65 -30.34 0.57
N LYS A 574 -13.37 -31.65 0.59
CA LYS A 574 -12.46 -32.23 1.59
C LYS A 574 -11.04 -31.71 1.46
N TRP A 575 -10.58 -31.49 0.23
CA TRP A 575 -9.25 -30.94 -0.01
C TRP A 575 -9.13 -29.51 0.52
N LEU A 576 -10.11 -28.65 0.26
CA LEU A 576 -10.16 -27.28 0.81
C LEU A 576 -10.23 -27.29 2.35
N ALA A 577 -10.99 -28.22 2.93
CA ALA A 577 -11.04 -28.37 4.38
C ALA A 577 -9.71 -28.80 4.99
N LYS A 578 -9.00 -29.71 4.33
CA LYS A 578 -7.64 -30.11 4.71
C LYS A 578 -6.66 -28.94 4.61
N LEU A 579 -6.71 -28.17 3.53
CA LEU A 579 -5.87 -26.98 3.32
C LEU A 579 -6.09 -25.95 4.43
N HIS A 580 -7.35 -25.59 4.68
CA HIS A 580 -7.72 -24.66 5.74
C HIS A 580 -7.24 -25.13 7.13
N THR A 581 -7.44 -26.41 7.44
CA THR A 581 -6.96 -27.01 8.70
C THR A 581 -5.44 -26.92 8.81
N ALA A 582 -4.71 -27.18 7.72
CA ALA A 582 -3.24 -27.08 7.70
C ALA A 582 -2.76 -25.65 7.95
N VAL A 583 -3.38 -24.64 7.32
CA VAL A 583 -3.09 -23.23 7.59
C VAL A 583 -3.32 -22.91 9.06
N ARG A 584 -4.49 -23.24 9.62
CA ARG A 584 -4.81 -22.94 11.03
C ARG A 584 -3.91 -23.67 12.01
N ALA A 585 -3.55 -24.92 11.74
CA ALA A 585 -2.65 -25.69 12.59
C ALA A 585 -1.24 -25.08 12.62
N ARG A 586 -0.79 -24.49 11.51
CA ARG A 586 0.52 -23.86 11.39
C ARG A 586 0.56 -22.45 11.98
N LEU A 587 -0.50 -21.66 11.82
CA LEU A 587 -0.49 -20.21 12.10
C LEU A 587 -1.35 -19.76 13.30
N GLY A 588 -2.30 -20.57 13.74
CA GLY A 588 -3.28 -20.21 14.78
C GLY A 588 -4.46 -19.35 14.29
N ASN A 589 -4.23 -18.42 13.36
CA ASN A 589 -5.26 -17.60 12.71
C ASN A 589 -5.07 -17.53 11.18
N THR A 590 -5.93 -16.77 10.50
CA THR A 590 -5.88 -16.59 9.03
C THR A 590 -5.95 -15.12 8.62
N ASP A 591 -5.56 -14.20 9.51
CA ASP A 591 -5.84 -12.77 9.34
C ASP A 591 -5.04 -12.14 8.20
N LYS A 592 -3.85 -12.70 7.91
CA LYS A 592 -3.00 -12.32 6.76
C LYS A 592 -3.08 -13.30 5.58
N VAL A 593 -3.92 -14.32 5.65
CA VAL A 593 -4.03 -15.35 4.59
C VAL A 593 -5.25 -15.07 3.74
N ILE A 594 -5.05 -14.84 2.45
CA ILE A 594 -6.11 -14.75 1.44
C ILE A 594 -6.24 -16.13 0.80
N PHE A 595 -7.41 -16.77 0.93
CA PHE A 595 -7.69 -18.02 0.21
C PHE A 595 -8.19 -17.68 -1.20
N GLU A 596 -7.34 -17.92 -2.19
CA GLU A 596 -7.62 -17.63 -3.59
C GLU A 596 -8.22 -18.87 -4.28
N LEU A 597 -9.48 -18.76 -4.68
CA LEU A 597 -10.21 -19.82 -5.36
C LEU A 597 -10.13 -19.69 -6.88
N GLN A 598 -10.33 -20.80 -7.58
CA GLN A 598 -10.40 -20.78 -9.04
C GLN A 598 -11.85 -20.70 -9.54
N ALA A 599 -12.09 -19.84 -10.53
CA ALA A 599 -13.35 -19.73 -11.26
C ALA A 599 -13.32 -20.49 -12.60
N LYS A 600 -12.15 -20.97 -13.02
CA LYS A 600 -11.94 -21.78 -14.22
C LYS A 600 -11.13 -23.04 -13.89
N ASP A 601 -11.50 -24.17 -14.47
CA ASP A 601 -10.69 -25.37 -14.51
C ASP A 601 -9.84 -25.34 -15.79
N TRP A 602 -8.59 -24.88 -15.67
CA TRP A 602 -7.66 -24.79 -16.79
C TRP A 602 -7.23 -26.16 -17.36
N ARG A 603 -7.37 -27.25 -16.60
CA ARG A 603 -7.02 -28.60 -17.08
C ARG A 603 -8.03 -29.07 -18.11
N ASN A 604 -9.31 -28.80 -17.86
CA ASN A 604 -10.41 -29.19 -18.73
C ASN A 604 -10.95 -28.03 -19.60
N GLN A 605 -10.42 -26.82 -19.41
CA GLN A 605 -10.84 -25.58 -20.08
C GLN A 605 -12.33 -25.28 -19.90
N VAL A 606 -12.87 -25.51 -18.69
CA VAL A 606 -14.28 -25.27 -18.36
C VAL A 606 -14.43 -24.27 -17.21
N ASN A 607 -15.47 -23.44 -17.29
CA ASN A 607 -15.83 -22.54 -16.20
C ASN A 607 -16.42 -23.32 -15.03
N ILE A 608 -15.97 -23.02 -13.81
CA ILE A 608 -16.50 -23.63 -12.59
C ILE A 608 -17.84 -22.97 -12.26
N PRO A 609 -18.93 -23.72 -12.02
CA PRO A 609 -20.23 -23.12 -11.71
C PRO A 609 -20.16 -22.13 -10.55
N THR A 610 -20.84 -20.99 -10.68
CA THR A 610 -20.78 -19.90 -9.69
C THR A 610 -21.27 -20.35 -8.31
N GLU A 611 -22.26 -21.25 -8.24
CA GLU A 611 -22.76 -21.83 -7.00
C GLU A 611 -21.69 -22.65 -6.26
N THR A 612 -20.83 -23.33 -7.01
CA THR A 612 -19.70 -24.07 -6.44
C THR A 612 -18.72 -23.10 -5.79
N LEU A 613 -18.38 -22.01 -6.49
CA LEU A 613 -17.48 -20.97 -5.97
C LEU A 613 -18.07 -20.30 -4.71
N VAL A 614 -19.36 -19.95 -4.73
CA VAL A 614 -20.07 -19.38 -3.57
C VAL A 614 -20.11 -20.35 -2.38
N LYS A 615 -20.33 -21.64 -2.64
CA LYS A 615 -20.28 -22.67 -1.60
C LYS A 615 -18.90 -22.73 -0.95
N GLN A 616 -17.83 -22.64 -1.75
CA GLN A 616 -16.46 -22.64 -1.25
C GLN A 616 -16.15 -21.38 -0.42
N PHE A 617 -16.58 -20.17 -0.84
CA PHE A 617 -16.44 -18.97 0.00
C PHE A 617 -17.16 -19.11 1.34
N ARG A 618 -18.41 -19.59 1.32
CA ARG A 618 -19.19 -19.82 2.54
C ARG A 618 -18.54 -20.81 3.49
N TYR A 619 -17.80 -21.80 2.97
CA TYR A 619 -17.00 -22.69 3.79
C TYR A 619 -15.96 -21.90 4.60
N PHE A 620 -15.15 -21.06 3.96
CA PHE A 620 -14.12 -20.27 4.67
C PHE A 620 -14.73 -19.30 5.70
N PHE A 621 -15.83 -18.63 5.34
CA PHE A 621 -16.53 -17.73 6.27
C PHE A 621 -17.07 -18.47 7.50
N ALA A 622 -17.65 -19.66 7.31
CA ALA A 622 -18.12 -20.50 8.41
C ALA A 622 -16.99 -20.96 9.34
N GLN A 623 -15.74 -20.96 8.86
CA GLN A 623 -14.55 -21.26 9.66
C GLN A 623 -13.86 -20.01 10.26
N GLY A 624 -14.44 -18.82 10.08
CA GLY A 624 -13.87 -17.55 10.55
C GLY A 624 -12.71 -17.02 9.70
N SER A 625 -12.47 -17.60 8.52
CA SER A 625 -11.46 -17.10 7.58
C SER A 625 -12.12 -16.11 6.62
N MET A 626 -11.87 -14.83 6.87
CA MET A 626 -12.62 -13.78 6.19
C MET A 626 -11.95 -13.31 4.90
N ASN A 627 -10.64 -13.45 4.70
CA ASN A 627 -9.99 -12.96 3.48
C ASN A 627 -10.06 -13.99 2.35
N VAL A 628 -10.67 -13.63 1.23
CA VAL A 628 -10.88 -14.54 0.10
C VAL A 628 -10.72 -13.80 -1.23
N ALA A 629 -10.28 -14.55 -2.26
CA ALA A 629 -10.14 -14.06 -3.61
C ALA A 629 -10.60 -15.10 -4.65
N TYR A 630 -10.76 -14.70 -5.92
CA TYR A 630 -10.87 -15.66 -7.02
C TYR A 630 -10.16 -15.22 -8.31
N TYR A 631 -9.81 -16.21 -9.14
CA TYR A 631 -9.22 -16.04 -10.46
C TYR A 631 -9.76 -17.06 -11.49
N PRO A 632 -10.10 -16.68 -12.74
CA PRO A 632 -10.22 -15.31 -13.27
C PRO A 632 -11.63 -14.72 -13.13
N ASP A 633 -11.73 -13.40 -13.23
CA ASP A 633 -13.00 -12.72 -13.54
C ASP A 633 -13.14 -12.50 -15.05
N ASP A 634 -13.99 -13.30 -15.69
CA ASP A 634 -14.39 -13.10 -17.08
C ASP A 634 -15.63 -12.19 -17.13
N PHE A 635 -15.40 -10.90 -16.89
CA PHE A 635 -16.44 -9.88 -16.94
C PHE A 635 -17.12 -9.80 -18.31
N LEU A 636 -16.46 -10.23 -19.40
CA LEU A 636 -16.99 -10.27 -20.76
C LEU A 636 -18.01 -11.41 -20.97
N ALA A 637 -17.83 -12.53 -20.29
CA ALA A 637 -18.81 -13.62 -20.27
C ALA A 637 -19.81 -13.53 -19.10
N ASN A 638 -19.65 -12.54 -18.20
CA ASN A 638 -20.35 -12.50 -16.90
C ASN A 638 -20.10 -13.78 -16.09
N HIS A 639 -18.83 -14.21 -16.04
CA HIS A 639 -18.41 -15.39 -15.28
C HIS A 639 -17.33 -15.01 -14.26
N PRO A 640 -17.49 -15.32 -12.96
CA PRO A 640 -18.68 -15.93 -12.33
C PRO A 640 -19.95 -15.06 -12.47
N GLU A 641 -21.13 -15.67 -12.41
CA GLU A 641 -22.40 -14.97 -12.59
C GLU A 641 -22.64 -13.97 -11.46
N LEU A 642 -22.71 -12.68 -11.80
CA LEU A 642 -22.72 -11.59 -10.82
C LEU A 642 -23.85 -11.71 -9.78
N GLU A 643 -25.06 -12.05 -10.23
CA GLU A 643 -26.25 -12.17 -9.37
C GLU A 643 -26.12 -13.30 -8.34
N ILE A 644 -25.43 -14.38 -8.70
CA ILE A 644 -25.20 -15.54 -7.83
C ILE A 644 -24.02 -15.28 -6.89
N LEU A 645 -23.00 -14.58 -7.38
CA LEU A 645 -21.76 -14.30 -6.63
C LEU A 645 -21.99 -13.33 -5.47
N ILE A 646 -22.73 -12.23 -5.68
CA ILE A 646 -22.89 -11.14 -4.70
C ILE A 646 -23.31 -11.65 -3.30
N PRO A 647 -24.37 -12.46 -3.13
CA PRO A 647 -24.82 -12.93 -1.81
C PRO A 647 -23.83 -13.86 -1.08
N GLY A 648 -22.79 -14.32 -1.77
CA GLY A 648 -21.78 -15.24 -1.25
C GLY A 648 -20.38 -14.66 -1.11
N PHE A 649 -20.16 -13.42 -1.55
CA PHE A 649 -18.82 -12.85 -1.67
C PHE A 649 -18.74 -11.37 -1.25
N SER A 650 -19.80 -10.59 -1.45
CA SER A 650 -19.82 -9.15 -1.16
C SER A 650 -19.51 -8.80 0.30
N LEU A 651 -18.97 -7.59 0.54
CA LEU A 651 -18.82 -7.01 1.88
C LEU A 651 -20.11 -6.38 2.41
N GLU A 652 -21.09 -6.09 1.56
CA GLU A 652 -22.36 -5.53 2.03
C GLU A 652 -23.16 -6.56 2.83
N THR A 653 -23.63 -6.15 4.01
CA THR A 653 -24.45 -6.99 4.90
C THR A 653 -25.87 -7.24 4.38
N TYR A 654 -26.31 -6.50 3.36
CA TYR A 654 -27.62 -6.65 2.72
C TYR A 654 -27.45 -7.01 1.22
N PRO A 655 -27.90 -8.19 0.78
CA PRO A 655 -27.54 -8.75 -0.54
C PRO A 655 -28.28 -8.12 -1.73
N TYR A 656 -29.22 -7.20 -1.50
CA TYR A 656 -30.00 -6.56 -2.55
C TYR A 656 -29.71 -5.05 -2.58
N ARG A 657 -29.66 -4.45 -3.79
CA ARG A 657 -29.63 -2.98 -3.92
C ARG A 657 -30.78 -2.39 -3.10
N LYS A 658 -30.49 -1.50 -2.14
CA LYS A 658 -31.47 -0.49 -1.75
C LYS A 658 -31.72 0.35 -3.00
N GLN A 659 -32.94 0.28 -3.53
CA GLN A 659 -33.37 1.03 -4.72
C GLN A 659 -33.27 2.54 -4.48
#